data_AF-A0A1L9MV84-F1
#
_entry.id   AF-A0A1L9MV84-F1
#
_cell.length_a   1.000
_cell.length_b   1.000
_cell.length_c   1.000
_cell.angle_alpha   90.00
_cell.angle_beta   90.00
_cell.angle_gamma   90.00
#
_symmetry.space_group_name_H-M   'P 1'
#
loop_
_entity.id
_entity.type
_entity.pdbx_description
1 polymer ?
#
loop_
_entity_poly.entity_id
_entity_poly.type
_entity_poly.pdbx_seq_one_letter_code
_entity_poly.pdbx_strand_id
1 'polypeptide(L)'
;MSLYSHLCVLSRRRALRSFYISPSLRRHVSIDVNSRASYTEPTPSHLVRFALTGTTKPSHNDVSNPELDKHLSDIFLGDWPLVSLPPPFWSSSGRQPQNPDEIALFKALKHDVRNLRHLQVLIERTVNEVEGSLLLQTQSCALLAQALNRCQRKNSYGEILSALNAIITRLERLGLPRTSNLYFLGMYYAALSLSAPALERFLDGYLSVGLWPMDSLASKSLVNALLNALHYQSFREVTIDTSAILELIEGGKQRRKKTLHDLLSWGDSAGPAMHRGHYLCLLAKLRSKDLLSEVWKQAMWRLSPSTSPEMYQCMYSCIVTLTESGDVVQAMDYLQEVSKHSQGMLPGISEFKDVNTLLESEVIGPLLPRMAGEKEYLKLLEAQLIQIEHKLGLSWDSEGPFHTNISDPHSIISDLPLFNIDGDSTGYESVARLITEINASGCSRSATDLGKIAELLEEHEGDIIPVSLPSTEGQDEEYAWFPQYSPVQCSGASPSAGKEGTESWTPSTLGLVRVSCDRSGSPLERSIHVMQLGRLARRARCPHDQDPSYDNPWEETEHMIAWDRVYGQLIAVYVGPSDGPIESRIESRAARARSSIEAITTVSLHGDTAPTSQGDLISFIGNASMHYYIEEDPSPDLML
;
A
#
# COMPACT_ATOMS: atom_id res chain seq x y z
N MET A 1 36.25 -7.74 -33.85
CA MET A 1 36.91 -6.67 -34.63
C MET A 1 35.87 -6.12 -35.60
N SER A 2 35.53 -4.84 -35.70
CA SER A 2 36.15 -3.60 -35.22
C SER A 2 35.09 -2.48 -35.40
N LEU A 3 34.42 -1.97 -34.35
CA LEU A 3 34.69 -0.71 -33.61
C LEU A 3 35.04 0.57 -34.41
N TYR A 4 34.99 0.58 -35.75
CA TYR A 4 35.45 1.74 -36.55
C TYR A 4 34.35 2.58 -37.22
N SER A 5 33.08 2.23 -37.15
CA SER A 5 32.02 2.96 -37.86
C SER A 5 31.38 4.12 -37.10
N HIS A 6 31.58 4.24 -35.78
CA HIS A 6 30.94 5.29 -34.97
C HIS A 6 31.80 6.52 -34.67
N LEU A 7 33.07 6.55 -35.10
CA LEU A 7 33.97 7.70 -34.91
C LEU A 7 33.84 8.79 -36.00
N CYS A 8 33.07 8.55 -37.06
CA CYS A 8 32.92 9.52 -38.16
C CYS A 8 31.86 10.63 -37.93
N VAL A 9 31.09 10.58 -36.83
CA VAL A 9 30.07 11.61 -36.56
C VAL A 9 30.61 12.77 -35.71
N LEU A 10 31.72 12.58 -34.99
CA LEU A 10 32.33 13.64 -34.18
C LEU A 10 33.32 14.54 -34.96
N SER A 11 33.68 14.17 -36.18
CA SER A 11 34.63 14.91 -37.03
C SER A 11 33.96 16.00 -37.90
N ARG A 12 32.62 16.10 -37.92
CA ARG A 12 31.89 16.98 -38.86
C ARG A 12 31.33 18.29 -38.28
N ARG A 13 31.67 18.68 -37.05
CA ARG A 13 31.25 19.97 -36.44
C ARG A 13 32.40 20.97 -36.24
N ARG A 14 33.49 20.87 -37.01
CA ARG A 14 34.60 21.84 -36.97
C ARG A 14 34.64 22.84 -38.12
N ALA A 15 33.58 22.96 -38.91
CA ALA A 15 33.49 23.98 -39.94
C ALA A 15 32.26 24.86 -39.66
N LEU A 16 32.49 26.18 -39.65
CA LEU A 16 31.53 27.30 -39.52
C LEU A 16 31.41 27.92 -38.12
N ARG A 17 32.39 28.76 -37.77
CA ARG A 17 32.23 30.22 -37.70
C ARG A 17 33.57 30.84 -37.30
N SER A 18 34.23 31.44 -38.29
CA SER A 18 35.37 32.32 -38.06
C SER A 18 34.87 33.60 -37.38
N PHE A 19 35.35 33.87 -36.16
CA PHE A 19 35.47 35.24 -35.69
C PHE A 19 36.96 35.53 -35.50
N TYR A 20 37.44 36.46 -36.31
CA TYR A 20 38.73 37.11 -36.16
C TYR A 20 38.81 37.78 -34.79
N ILE A 21 39.72 37.35 -33.92
CA ILE A 21 40.21 38.13 -32.78
C ILE A 21 41.72 37.93 -32.65
N SER A 22 42.41 39.06 -32.46
CA SER A 22 43.86 39.31 -32.50
C SER A 22 44.74 38.43 -31.58
N PRO A 23 46.04 38.30 -31.88
CA PRO A 23 47.00 37.54 -31.07
C PRO A 23 47.61 38.44 -29.98
N SER A 24 47.06 38.43 -28.77
CA SER A 24 47.81 38.83 -27.55
C SER A 24 46.90 38.80 -26.33
N LEU A 25 47.01 37.76 -25.52
CA LEU A 25 47.38 37.82 -24.10
C LEU A 25 47.36 36.39 -23.59
N ARG A 26 48.50 35.88 -23.13
CA ARG A 26 48.53 34.74 -22.22
C ARG A 26 47.68 35.11 -21.02
N ARG A 27 46.42 34.63 -20.96
CA ARG A 27 45.73 34.54 -19.69
C ARG A 27 46.32 33.32 -19.00
N HIS A 28 47.29 33.58 -18.11
CA HIS A 28 47.46 32.69 -16.97
C HIS A 28 46.11 32.69 -16.25
N VAL A 29 45.32 31.63 -16.41
CA VAL A 29 44.29 31.31 -15.43
C VAL A 29 45.06 30.78 -14.24
N SER A 30 45.45 31.68 -13.34
CA SER A 30 45.69 31.27 -11.96
C SER A 30 44.34 30.79 -11.45
N ILE A 31 44.17 29.47 -11.34
CA ILE A 31 43.12 28.91 -10.51
C ILE A 31 43.46 29.38 -9.10
N ASP A 32 42.80 30.45 -8.66
CA ASP A 32 42.87 30.92 -7.30
C ASP A 32 42.11 29.89 -6.46
N VAL A 33 42.86 28.93 -5.90
CA VAL A 33 42.34 27.84 -5.05
C VAL A 33 41.69 28.38 -3.76
N ASN A 34 41.76 29.69 -3.52
CA ASN A 34 41.29 30.33 -2.29
C ASN A 34 39.97 31.10 -2.38
N SER A 35 39.24 31.11 -3.50
CA SER A 35 37.84 31.58 -3.48
C SER A 35 36.90 30.43 -3.12
N ARG A 36 36.65 30.24 -1.80
CA ARG A 36 35.48 29.49 -1.30
C ARG A 36 34.20 30.23 -1.69
N ALA A 37 33.82 30.15 -2.96
CA ALA A 37 32.39 30.12 -3.27
C ALA A 37 31.91 28.71 -2.93
N SER A 38 30.71 28.61 -2.37
CA SER A 38 30.03 27.40 -1.91
C SER A 38 29.68 26.49 -3.09
N TYR A 39 30.67 26.01 -3.83
CA TYR A 39 30.47 25.09 -4.93
C TYR A 39 30.25 23.69 -4.36
N THR A 40 29.11 23.09 -4.67
CA THR A 40 28.90 21.67 -4.36
C THR A 40 29.75 20.86 -5.32
N GLU A 41 30.81 20.20 -4.83
CA GLU A 41 31.69 19.38 -5.67
C GLU A 41 30.89 18.36 -6.52
N PRO A 42 31.28 18.15 -7.80
CA PRO A 42 30.61 17.21 -8.68
C PRO A 42 30.78 15.77 -8.16
N THR A 43 29.70 14.99 -8.21
CA THR A 43 29.76 13.55 -7.95
C THR A 43 30.26 12.79 -9.19
N PRO A 44 30.77 11.56 -9.05
CA PRO A 44 31.17 10.74 -10.20
C PRO A 44 30.04 10.56 -11.23
N SER A 45 28.80 10.40 -10.78
CA SER A 45 27.63 10.31 -11.65
C SER A 45 27.35 11.60 -12.43
N HIS A 46 27.60 12.78 -11.84
CA HIS A 46 27.50 14.06 -12.53
C HIS A 46 28.58 14.22 -13.61
N LEU A 47 29.83 13.82 -13.32
CA LEU A 47 30.93 13.89 -14.28
C LEU A 47 30.69 13.00 -15.50
N VAL A 48 30.29 11.74 -15.28
CA VAL A 48 30.00 10.80 -16.37
C VAL A 48 28.84 11.28 -17.21
N ARG A 49 27.76 11.77 -16.59
CA ARG A 49 26.61 12.29 -17.32
C ARG A 49 26.99 13.51 -18.15
N PHE A 50 27.70 14.46 -17.55
CA PHE A 50 28.17 15.64 -18.25
C PHE A 50 29.08 15.28 -19.44
N ALA A 51 29.98 14.31 -19.27
CA ALA A 51 30.83 13.83 -20.36
C ALA A 51 30.03 13.19 -21.52
N LEU A 52 28.90 12.53 -21.23
CA LEU A 52 28.08 11.85 -22.22
C LEU A 52 27.02 12.74 -22.88
N THR A 53 26.41 13.67 -22.12
CA THR A 53 25.26 14.47 -22.56
C THR A 53 25.52 15.96 -22.61
N GLY A 54 26.68 16.44 -22.15
CA GLY A 54 27.01 17.87 -22.03
C GLY A 54 26.26 18.58 -20.90
N THR A 55 25.53 17.85 -20.05
CA THR A 55 24.74 18.40 -18.95
C THR A 55 24.75 17.44 -17.76
N THR A 56 24.67 17.95 -16.53
CA THR A 56 24.41 17.13 -15.34
C THR A 56 22.92 16.83 -15.16
N LYS A 57 22.04 17.50 -15.94
CA LYS A 57 20.59 17.24 -16.02
C LYS A 57 20.28 15.83 -16.55
N PRO A 58 19.50 15.01 -15.83
CA PRO A 58 18.99 13.73 -16.34
C PRO A 58 17.83 13.90 -17.33
N SER A 59 17.58 12.89 -18.16
CA SER A 59 16.50 12.88 -19.18
C SER A 59 15.07 13.03 -18.63
N HIS A 60 14.82 12.73 -17.36
CA HIS A 60 13.47 12.70 -16.75
C HIS A 60 13.32 13.56 -15.47
N ASN A 61 14.13 14.61 -15.26
CA ASN A 61 13.97 15.50 -14.08
C ASN A 61 14.32 16.96 -14.39
N ASP A 62 13.69 17.88 -13.66
CA ASP A 62 13.90 19.33 -13.76
C ASP A 62 14.93 19.94 -12.80
N VAL A 63 15.56 19.13 -11.95
CA VAL A 63 16.64 19.63 -11.09
C VAL A 63 17.88 19.85 -11.96
N SER A 64 18.07 21.09 -12.39
CA SER A 64 19.27 21.57 -13.07
C SER A 64 20.14 22.31 -12.08
N ASN A 65 21.45 22.09 -12.13
CA ASN A 65 22.42 22.96 -11.49
C ASN A 65 23.19 23.67 -12.62
N PRO A 66 22.65 24.77 -13.17
CA PRO A 66 23.25 25.45 -14.32
C PRO A 66 24.64 26.00 -13.99
N GLU A 67 24.92 26.28 -12.72
CA GLU A 67 26.21 26.73 -12.24
C GLU A 67 27.25 25.59 -12.25
N LEU A 68 26.86 24.38 -11.84
CA LEU A 68 27.71 23.19 -11.95
C LEU A 68 27.95 22.80 -13.42
N ASP A 69 26.93 22.89 -14.27
CA ASP A 69 27.07 22.63 -15.71
C ASP A 69 28.01 23.63 -16.38
N LYS A 70 27.93 24.91 -15.99
CA LYS A 70 28.85 25.95 -16.47
C LYS A 70 30.28 25.67 -15.99
N HIS A 71 30.46 25.34 -14.71
CA HIS A 71 31.76 25.00 -14.15
C HIS A 71 32.38 23.77 -14.81
N LEU A 72 31.59 22.72 -15.04
CA LEU A 72 32.05 21.53 -15.77
C LEU A 72 32.31 21.83 -17.24
N SER A 73 31.54 22.72 -17.89
CA SER A 73 31.82 23.18 -19.24
C SER A 73 33.17 23.87 -19.32
N ASP A 74 33.48 24.77 -18.39
CA ASP A 74 34.76 25.48 -18.34
C ASP A 74 35.95 24.51 -18.13
N ILE A 75 35.74 23.43 -17.38
CA ILE A 75 36.73 22.38 -17.14
C ILE A 75 36.89 21.48 -18.37
N PHE A 76 35.81 20.92 -18.91
CA PHE A 76 35.86 19.99 -20.05
C PHE A 76 36.27 20.66 -21.37
N LEU A 77 35.97 21.96 -21.54
CA LEU A 77 36.31 22.75 -22.73
C LEU A 77 37.62 23.54 -22.56
N GLY A 78 38.22 23.55 -21.37
CA GLY A 78 39.53 24.15 -21.14
C GLY A 78 40.66 23.39 -21.86
N ASP A 79 41.70 24.11 -22.28
CA ASP A 79 42.88 23.51 -22.91
C ASP A 79 43.68 22.69 -21.87
N TRP A 80 43.57 21.36 -21.96
CA TRP A 80 44.32 20.42 -21.13
C TRP A 80 45.75 20.25 -21.65
N PRO A 81 46.80 20.48 -20.83
CA PRO A 81 48.15 20.07 -21.18
C PRO A 81 48.18 18.54 -21.35
N LEU A 82 48.73 18.06 -22.48
CA LEU A 82 48.88 16.63 -22.82
C LEU A 82 49.68 15.80 -21.78
N VAL A 83 50.27 16.45 -20.77
CA VAL A 83 51.17 15.85 -19.76
C VAL A 83 50.57 15.82 -18.35
N SER A 84 49.41 16.46 -18.13
CA SER A 84 48.72 16.42 -16.84
C SER A 84 47.60 15.38 -16.88
N LEU A 85 47.58 14.48 -15.88
CA LEU A 85 46.42 13.64 -15.59
C LEU A 85 45.15 14.53 -15.49
N PRO A 86 43.98 14.05 -15.93
CA PRO A 86 42.74 14.79 -15.70
C PRO A 86 42.61 15.12 -14.19
N PRO A 87 41.93 16.22 -13.86
CA PRO A 87 41.90 16.76 -12.51
C PRO A 87 41.38 15.70 -11.52
N PRO A 88 41.73 15.81 -10.22
CA PRO A 88 41.45 14.78 -9.21
C PRO A 88 39.96 14.39 -9.07
N PHE A 89 39.05 15.16 -9.69
CA PHE A 89 37.63 14.82 -9.85
C PHE A 89 37.38 13.41 -10.42
N TRP A 90 38.30 12.85 -11.20
CA TRP A 90 38.15 11.53 -11.82
C TRP A 90 38.69 10.38 -10.97
N SER A 91 39.54 10.66 -9.99
CA SER A 91 40.04 9.67 -9.04
C SER A 91 39.10 9.58 -7.85
N SER A 92 38.16 8.62 -7.88
CA SER A 92 37.31 8.28 -6.72
C SER A 92 38.11 7.87 -5.48
N SER A 93 39.40 7.60 -5.63
CA SER A 93 40.31 7.11 -4.58
C SER A 93 41.15 8.20 -3.91
N GLY A 94 41.01 9.48 -4.31
CA GLY A 94 41.89 10.58 -3.88
C GLY A 94 41.17 11.78 -3.27
N ARG A 95 39.92 11.62 -2.79
CA ARG A 95 39.25 12.69 -2.04
C ARG A 95 39.94 12.86 -0.69
N GLN A 96 40.29 14.10 -0.37
CA GLN A 96 40.82 14.46 0.94
C GLN A 96 39.69 14.24 1.98
N PRO A 97 39.95 13.53 3.09
CA PRO A 97 38.93 13.17 4.08
C PRO A 97 38.29 14.45 4.62
N GLN A 98 37.05 14.70 4.24
CA GLN A 98 36.19 15.62 4.99
C GLN A 98 35.42 14.76 5.97
N ASN A 99 35.58 15.03 7.27
CA ASN A 99 34.73 14.41 8.29
C ASN A 99 33.27 14.56 7.84
N PRO A 100 32.52 13.45 7.73
CA PRO A 100 31.13 13.53 7.34
C PRO A 100 30.40 14.41 8.37
N ASP A 101 29.78 15.50 7.91
CA ASP A 101 28.93 16.34 8.75
C ASP A 101 27.68 15.52 9.11
N GLU A 102 27.70 14.95 10.32
CA GLU A 102 26.64 14.13 10.90
C GLU A 102 25.29 14.85 10.87
N ILE A 103 25.28 16.16 11.17
CA ILE A 103 24.07 16.98 11.18
C ILE A 103 23.54 17.14 9.76
N ALA A 104 24.42 17.39 8.78
CA ALA A 104 24.01 17.50 7.38
C ALA A 104 23.48 16.18 6.82
N LEU A 105 24.10 15.04 7.15
CA LEU A 105 23.62 13.72 6.69
C LEU A 105 22.26 13.39 7.28
N PHE A 106 22.07 13.59 8.59
CA PHE A 106 20.79 13.34 9.25
C PHE A 106 19.70 14.27 8.72
N LYS A 107 20.00 15.55 8.55
CA LYS A 107 19.05 16.50 7.94
C LYS A 107 18.68 16.06 6.53
N ALA A 108 19.66 15.64 5.72
CA ALA A 108 19.42 15.19 4.36
C ALA A 108 18.59 13.90 4.30
N LEU A 109 18.92 12.89 5.11
CA LEU A 109 18.16 11.65 5.23
C LEU A 109 16.80 11.84 5.90
N LYS A 110 16.56 12.92 6.63
CA LYS A 110 15.27 13.21 7.25
C LYS A 110 14.36 14.04 6.34
N HIS A 111 14.91 14.96 5.55
CA HIS A 111 14.11 15.97 4.83
C HIS A 111 14.43 16.14 3.33
N ASP A 112 15.68 15.96 2.90
CA ASP A 112 16.12 16.35 1.55
C ASP A 112 16.02 15.23 0.50
N VAL A 113 16.14 13.97 0.95
CA VAL A 113 15.95 12.80 0.08
C VAL A 113 14.47 12.61 -0.26
N ARG A 114 14.12 12.92 -1.51
CA ARG A 114 12.76 12.82 -2.08
C ARG A 114 12.62 11.77 -3.19
N ASN A 115 13.72 11.27 -3.72
CA ASN A 115 13.78 10.25 -4.77
C ASN A 115 15.14 9.54 -4.72
N LEU A 116 15.26 8.42 -5.44
CA LEU A 116 16.48 7.61 -5.43
C LEU A 116 17.72 8.35 -5.96
N ARG A 117 17.57 9.38 -6.80
CA ARG A 117 18.71 10.18 -7.28
C ARG A 117 19.28 11.08 -6.19
N HIS A 118 18.43 11.70 -5.36
CA HIS A 118 18.88 12.47 -4.21
C HIS A 118 19.65 11.56 -3.23
N LEU A 119 19.14 10.34 -3.03
CA LEU A 119 19.82 9.34 -2.21
C LEU A 119 21.18 8.95 -2.82
N GLN A 120 21.24 8.70 -4.12
CA GLN A 120 22.49 8.38 -4.82
C GLN A 120 23.55 9.49 -4.64
N VAL A 121 23.17 10.75 -4.88
CA VAL A 121 24.08 11.91 -4.74
C VAL A 121 24.55 12.05 -3.30
N LEU A 122 23.66 11.86 -2.32
CA LEU A 122 24.01 11.90 -0.91
C LEU A 122 25.05 10.83 -0.57
N ILE A 123 24.80 9.58 -0.98
CA ILE A 123 25.69 8.44 -0.70
C ILE A 123 27.05 8.60 -1.39
N GLU A 124 27.08 9.07 -2.64
CA GLU A 124 28.34 9.35 -3.35
C GLU A 124 29.16 10.48 -2.69
N ARG A 125 28.52 11.36 -1.91
CA ARG A 125 29.19 12.44 -1.19
C ARG A 125 29.67 12.01 0.19
N THR A 126 28.84 11.32 0.96
CA THR A 126 29.07 11.08 2.38
C THR A 126 29.61 9.69 2.71
N VAL A 127 29.33 8.68 1.86
CA VAL A 127 29.68 7.28 2.12
C VAL A 127 30.93 6.91 1.31
N ASN A 128 32.05 7.47 1.75
CA ASN A 128 33.39 7.20 1.21
C ASN A 128 34.30 6.52 2.25
N GLU A 129 33.98 6.63 3.54
CA GLU A 129 34.80 6.20 4.68
C GLU A 129 33.96 5.44 5.72
N VAL A 130 34.63 4.90 6.74
CA VAL A 130 34.03 4.05 7.79
C VAL A 130 32.96 4.82 8.55
N GLU A 131 33.26 6.04 8.96
CA GLU A 131 32.36 6.93 9.70
C GLU A 131 31.09 7.22 8.91
N GLY A 132 31.22 7.54 7.62
CA GLY A 132 30.07 7.78 6.74
C GLY A 132 29.19 6.53 6.54
N SER A 133 29.80 5.35 6.47
CA SER A 133 29.08 4.07 6.41
C SER A 133 28.33 3.75 7.70
N LEU A 134 28.96 3.99 8.85
CA LEU A 134 28.33 3.79 10.15
C LEU A 134 27.18 4.76 10.35
N LEU A 135 27.37 6.03 10.01
CA LEU A 135 26.33 7.07 10.09
C LEU A 135 25.10 6.74 9.23
N LEU A 136 25.28 6.23 8.00
CA LEU A 136 24.17 5.75 7.17
C LEU A 136 23.35 4.64 7.86
N GLN A 137 24.03 3.79 8.65
CA GLN A 137 23.46 2.61 9.29
C GLN A 137 23.07 2.83 10.76
N THR A 138 23.17 4.06 11.26
CA THR A 138 22.78 4.43 12.63
C THR A 138 21.30 4.14 12.89
N GLN A 139 20.96 3.96 14.17
CA GLN A 139 19.59 3.69 14.63
C GLN A 139 18.93 2.54 13.85
N SER A 140 19.67 1.46 13.62
CA SER A 140 19.19 0.32 12.83
C SER A 140 18.73 0.69 11.41
N CYS A 141 19.43 1.63 10.76
CA CYS A 141 19.08 2.17 9.46
C CYS A 141 17.72 2.90 9.40
N ALA A 142 17.16 3.36 10.53
CA ALA A 142 15.84 3.99 10.57
C ALA A 142 15.71 5.22 9.65
N LEU A 143 16.75 6.08 9.60
CA LEU A 143 16.74 7.26 8.74
C LEU A 143 16.82 6.90 7.25
N LEU A 144 17.60 5.87 6.91
CA LEU A 144 17.62 5.32 5.56
C LEU A 144 16.25 4.71 5.19
N ALA A 145 15.63 3.98 6.11
CA ALA A 145 14.30 3.41 5.93
C ALA A 145 13.25 4.50 5.66
N GLN A 146 13.26 5.60 6.42
CA GLN A 146 12.40 6.76 6.21
C GLN A 146 12.68 7.44 4.86
N ALA A 147 13.95 7.59 4.47
CA ALA A 147 14.32 8.13 3.17
C ALA A 147 13.83 7.25 2.01
N LEU A 148 13.97 5.93 2.14
CA LEU A 148 13.47 4.97 1.14
C LEU A 148 11.94 4.97 1.08
N ASN A 149 11.25 5.05 2.22
CA ASN A 149 9.80 5.22 2.28
C ASN A 149 9.37 6.48 1.50
N ARG A 150 10.07 7.61 1.66
CA ARG A 150 9.82 8.79 0.81
C ARG A 150 10.19 8.57 -0.66
N CYS A 151 11.19 7.76 -0.99
CA CYS A 151 11.53 7.44 -2.38
C CYS A 151 10.46 6.58 -3.06
N GLN A 152 9.72 5.75 -2.30
CA GLN A 152 8.61 4.97 -2.84
C GLN A 152 7.66 5.88 -3.64
N ARG A 153 7.48 7.15 -3.25
CA ARG A 153 6.56 8.11 -3.90
C ARG A 153 6.79 8.29 -5.40
N LYS A 154 8.01 8.01 -5.87
CA LYS A 154 8.43 8.22 -7.27
C LYS A 154 9.15 7.01 -7.88
N ASN A 155 9.29 5.93 -7.12
CA ASN A 155 10.13 4.81 -7.49
C ASN A 155 9.48 3.46 -7.15
N SER A 156 9.60 2.48 -8.04
CA SER A 156 9.07 1.12 -7.83
C SER A 156 9.86 0.36 -6.75
N TYR A 157 9.33 -0.75 -6.23
CA TYR A 157 10.10 -1.54 -5.26
C TYR A 157 11.35 -2.15 -5.93
N GLY A 158 11.26 -2.53 -7.21
CA GLY A 158 12.40 -2.97 -8.00
C GLY A 158 13.53 -1.93 -8.12
N GLU A 159 13.20 -0.66 -8.35
CA GLU A 159 14.18 0.42 -8.38
C GLU A 159 14.84 0.64 -7.02
N ILE A 160 14.04 0.60 -5.94
CA ILE A 160 14.54 0.70 -4.56
C ILE A 160 15.49 -0.45 -4.24
N LEU A 161 15.15 -1.69 -4.64
CA LEU A 161 16.00 -2.86 -4.48
C LEU A 161 17.31 -2.72 -5.25
N SER A 162 17.26 -2.22 -6.48
CA SER A 162 18.46 -1.93 -7.26
C SER A 162 19.34 -0.88 -6.57
N ALA A 163 18.75 0.15 -5.97
CA ALA A 163 19.49 1.16 -5.21
C ALA A 163 20.12 0.56 -3.95
N LEU A 164 19.38 -0.22 -3.15
CA LEU A 164 19.91 -0.92 -1.99
C LEU A 164 21.07 -1.84 -2.36
N ASN A 165 20.93 -2.60 -3.45
CA ASN A 165 21.99 -3.47 -3.93
C ASN A 165 23.24 -2.67 -4.36
N ALA A 166 23.06 -1.53 -5.02
CA ALA A 166 24.18 -0.65 -5.40
C ALA A 166 24.90 -0.06 -4.18
N ILE A 167 24.17 0.28 -3.12
CA ILE A 167 24.73 0.75 -1.85
C ILE A 167 25.59 -0.36 -1.22
N ILE A 168 25.05 -1.57 -1.08
CA ILE A 168 25.77 -2.71 -0.51
C ILE A 168 27.03 -3.03 -1.33
N THR A 169 26.90 -3.09 -2.66
CA THR A 169 28.03 -3.36 -3.57
C THR A 169 29.11 -2.27 -3.44
N ARG A 170 28.72 -1.01 -3.23
CA ARG A 170 29.68 0.07 -2.98
C ARG A 170 30.41 -0.13 -1.66
N LEU A 171 29.68 -0.45 -0.57
CA LEU A 171 30.29 -0.70 0.74
C LEU A 171 31.26 -1.88 0.68
N GLU A 172 30.90 -2.95 -0.03
CA GLU A 172 31.76 -4.11 -0.28
C GLU A 172 33.04 -3.73 -1.01
N ARG A 173 32.93 -3.00 -2.11
CA ARG A 173 34.08 -2.56 -2.91
C ARG A 173 35.02 -1.66 -2.11
N LEU A 174 34.50 -0.87 -1.18
CA LEU A 174 35.28 0.03 -0.32
C LEU A 174 35.76 -0.66 0.97
N GLY A 175 35.39 -1.93 1.22
CA GLY A 175 35.75 -2.63 2.46
C GLY A 175 35.12 -2.04 3.73
N LEU A 176 33.99 -1.35 3.61
CA LEU A 176 33.34 -0.63 4.71
C LEU A 176 32.42 -1.54 5.54
N PRO A 177 32.15 -1.21 6.82
CA PRO A 177 31.30 -2.02 7.68
C PRO A 177 29.86 -2.05 7.15
N ARG A 178 29.23 -3.22 7.27
CA ARG A 178 27.83 -3.49 6.92
C ARG A 178 27.15 -4.08 8.15
N THR A 179 25.89 -3.77 8.34
CA THR A 179 25.06 -4.24 9.46
C THR A 179 23.95 -5.14 8.93
N SER A 180 23.43 -6.03 9.78
CA SER A 180 22.28 -6.88 9.47
C SER A 180 21.05 -6.07 9.08
N ASN A 181 20.84 -4.90 9.70
CA ASN A 181 19.70 -4.02 9.42
C ASN A 181 19.66 -3.50 7.97
N LEU A 182 20.83 -3.29 7.35
CA LEU A 182 20.88 -2.89 5.95
C LEU A 182 20.40 -4.02 5.02
N TYR A 183 20.76 -5.27 5.32
CA TYR A 183 20.25 -6.43 4.59
C TYR A 183 18.76 -6.67 4.87
N PHE A 184 18.30 -6.45 6.11
CA PHE A 184 16.88 -6.53 6.46
C PHE A 184 16.03 -5.56 5.63
N LEU A 185 16.49 -4.32 5.42
CA LEU A 185 15.79 -3.39 4.52
C LEU A 185 15.68 -3.96 3.10
N GLY A 186 16.73 -4.61 2.60
CA GLY A 186 16.69 -5.34 1.33
C GLY A 186 15.66 -6.47 1.33
N MET A 187 15.63 -7.29 2.38
CA MET A 187 14.63 -8.36 2.53
C MET A 187 13.20 -7.82 2.56
N TYR A 188 12.95 -6.73 3.29
CA TYR A 188 11.64 -6.09 3.39
C TYR A 188 11.12 -5.61 2.03
N TYR A 189 11.95 -4.89 1.26
CA TYR A 189 11.56 -4.46 -0.08
C TYR A 189 11.47 -5.63 -1.07
N ALA A 190 12.28 -6.67 -0.90
CA ALA A 190 12.22 -7.86 -1.73
C ALA A 190 10.88 -8.60 -1.51
N ALA A 191 10.45 -8.70 -0.26
CA ALA A 191 9.14 -9.21 0.12
C ALA A 191 7.98 -8.41 -0.50
N LEU A 192 8.02 -7.08 -0.41
CA LEU A 192 6.99 -6.22 -1.02
C LEU A 192 6.88 -6.37 -2.54
N SER A 193 8.01 -6.63 -3.21
CA SER A 193 8.06 -6.90 -4.66
C SER A 193 7.84 -8.36 -5.05
N LEU A 194 7.70 -9.28 -4.09
CA LEU A 194 7.70 -10.73 -4.29
C LEU A 194 8.91 -11.23 -5.12
N SER A 195 10.07 -10.60 -4.97
CA SER A 195 11.29 -10.97 -5.70
C SER A 195 12.11 -12.01 -4.93
N ALA A 196 11.87 -13.29 -5.23
CA ALA A 196 12.66 -14.41 -4.68
C ALA A 196 14.19 -14.24 -4.84
N PRO A 197 14.76 -13.93 -6.03
CA PRO A 197 16.22 -13.83 -6.16
C PRO A 197 16.81 -12.65 -5.37
N ALA A 198 16.08 -11.55 -5.22
CA ALA A 198 16.51 -10.46 -4.36
C ALA A 198 16.46 -10.88 -2.88
N LEU A 199 15.36 -11.50 -2.46
CA LEU A 199 15.17 -11.96 -1.09
C LEU A 199 16.27 -12.94 -0.68
N GLU A 200 16.61 -13.88 -1.56
CA GLU A 200 17.72 -14.81 -1.39
C GLU A 200 19.05 -14.08 -1.15
N ARG A 201 19.42 -13.17 -2.05
CA ARG A 201 20.67 -12.40 -1.96
C ARG A 201 20.77 -11.63 -0.65
N PHE A 202 19.69 -10.97 -0.23
CA PHE A 202 19.68 -10.20 1.01
C PHE A 202 19.66 -11.11 2.25
N LEU A 203 19.00 -12.27 2.18
CA LEU A 203 19.02 -13.27 3.24
C LEU A 203 20.43 -13.82 3.48
N ASP A 204 21.15 -14.20 2.42
CA ASP A 204 22.53 -14.68 2.51
C ASP A 204 23.46 -13.60 3.09
N GLY A 205 23.28 -12.35 2.65
CA GLY A 205 23.99 -11.20 3.20
C GLY A 205 23.68 -10.97 4.69
N TYR A 206 22.42 -11.06 5.09
CA TYR A 206 22.00 -10.96 6.49
C TYR A 206 22.66 -12.06 7.33
N LEU A 207 22.65 -13.31 6.87
CA LEU A 207 23.25 -14.44 7.57
C LEU A 207 24.77 -14.34 7.71
N SER A 208 25.43 -13.60 6.82
CA SER A 208 26.89 -13.40 6.87
C SER A 208 27.34 -12.36 7.91
N VAL A 209 26.45 -11.47 8.35
CA VAL A 209 26.76 -10.31 9.22
C VAL A 209 25.94 -10.28 10.51
N GLY A 210 24.75 -10.88 10.50
CA GLY A 210 23.76 -10.74 11.56
C GLY A 210 23.86 -11.77 12.67
N LEU A 211 23.31 -11.37 13.82
CA LEU A 211 22.96 -12.28 14.90
C LEU A 211 21.65 -12.99 14.58
N TRP A 212 21.52 -14.17 15.14
CA TRP A 212 20.40 -15.07 14.94
C TRP A 212 19.77 -15.38 16.30
N PRO A 213 18.42 -15.42 16.43
CA PRO A 213 17.38 -15.16 15.43
C PRO A 213 17.07 -13.67 15.21
N MET A 214 16.21 -13.34 14.23
CA MET A 214 15.73 -11.98 13.99
C MET A 214 14.81 -11.52 15.12
N ASP A 215 14.78 -10.22 15.46
CA ASP A 215 13.85 -9.73 16.48
C ASP A 215 12.36 -9.91 16.06
N SER A 216 11.46 -9.87 17.04
CA SER A 216 10.02 -10.10 16.84
C SER A 216 9.38 -9.05 15.91
N LEU A 217 9.82 -7.79 16.00
CA LEU A 217 9.24 -6.67 15.23
C LEU A 217 9.64 -6.74 13.76
N ALA A 218 10.90 -7.02 13.47
CA ALA A 218 11.44 -7.23 12.14
C ALA A 218 10.83 -8.48 11.50
N SER A 219 10.67 -9.57 12.28
CA SER A 219 9.96 -10.76 11.84
C SER A 219 8.50 -10.44 11.47
N LYS A 220 7.78 -9.66 12.31
CA LYS A 220 6.40 -9.22 12.04
C LYS A 220 6.31 -8.44 10.74
N SER A 221 7.23 -7.49 10.57
CA SER A 221 7.24 -6.58 9.44
C SER A 221 7.49 -7.31 8.12
N LEU A 222 8.37 -8.32 8.13
CA LEU A 222 8.66 -9.13 6.96
C LEU A 222 7.49 -10.06 6.58
N VAL A 223 6.88 -10.73 7.57
CA VAL A 223 5.69 -11.57 7.34
C VAL A 223 4.53 -10.74 6.81
N ASN A 224 4.26 -9.58 7.41
CA ASN A 224 3.23 -8.66 6.94
C ASN A 224 3.52 -8.16 5.52
N ALA A 225 4.78 -7.83 5.19
CA ALA A 225 5.16 -7.40 3.85
C ALA A 225 4.88 -8.48 2.80
N LEU A 226 5.25 -9.74 3.08
CA LEU A 226 4.96 -10.87 2.19
C LEU A 226 3.45 -11.12 2.06
N LEU A 227 2.74 -11.16 3.19
CA LEU A 227 1.30 -11.42 3.21
C LEU A 227 0.52 -10.34 2.46
N ASN A 228 0.87 -9.06 2.68
CA ASN A 228 0.27 -7.93 1.97
C ASN A 228 0.55 -8.01 0.47
N ALA A 229 1.79 -8.32 0.07
CA ALA A 229 2.14 -8.42 -1.35
C ALA A 229 1.40 -9.58 -2.05
N LEU A 230 1.20 -10.72 -1.36
CA LEU A 230 0.40 -11.84 -1.85
C LEU A 230 -1.10 -11.52 -1.89
N HIS A 231 -1.62 -10.77 -0.92
CA HIS A 231 -3.00 -10.32 -0.94
C HIS A 231 -3.23 -9.36 -2.12
N TYR A 232 -2.30 -8.44 -2.35
CA TYR A 232 -2.34 -7.51 -3.47
C TYR A 232 -2.24 -8.21 -4.85
N GLN A 233 -1.56 -9.35 -4.91
CA GLN A 233 -1.37 -10.11 -6.14
C GLN A 233 -2.70 -10.51 -6.81
N SER A 234 -3.79 -10.74 -6.07
CA SER A 234 -5.08 -11.12 -6.68
C SER A 234 -5.66 -10.03 -7.57
N PHE A 235 -5.33 -8.77 -7.31
CA PHE A 235 -5.77 -7.60 -8.08
C PHE A 235 -4.84 -7.29 -9.27
N ARG A 236 -3.81 -8.12 -9.52
CA ARG A 236 -2.87 -7.95 -10.64
C ARG A 236 -3.19 -8.92 -11.78
N GLU A 237 -3.07 -8.43 -13.01
CA GLU A 237 -3.20 -9.27 -14.21
C GLU A 237 -2.10 -10.35 -14.34
N VAL A 238 -0.91 -10.10 -13.76
CA VAL A 238 0.24 -11.01 -13.85
C VAL A 238 0.33 -11.89 -12.61
N THR A 239 0.12 -13.19 -12.78
CA THR A 239 0.37 -14.19 -11.74
C THR A 239 1.88 -14.39 -11.54
N ILE A 240 2.38 -14.06 -10.35
CA ILE A 240 3.76 -14.34 -9.94
C ILE A 240 3.82 -15.74 -9.35
N ASP A 241 4.75 -16.55 -9.83
CA ASP A 241 5.04 -17.85 -9.23
C ASP A 241 5.67 -17.67 -7.85
N THR A 242 4.97 -18.13 -6.82
CA THR A 242 5.38 -18.02 -5.42
C THR A 242 6.23 -19.21 -4.95
N SER A 243 6.42 -20.23 -5.81
CA SER A 243 7.20 -21.43 -5.50
C SER A 243 8.63 -21.11 -5.04
N ALA A 244 9.30 -20.15 -5.69
CA ALA A 244 10.66 -19.75 -5.33
C ALA A 244 10.71 -19.05 -3.95
N ILE A 245 9.67 -18.32 -3.56
CA ILE A 245 9.58 -17.72 -2.23
C ILE A 245 9.36 -18.82 -1.18
N LEU A 246 8.50 -19.77 -1.49
CA LEU A 246 8.26 -20.94 -0.64
C LEU A 246 9.56 -21.74 -0.42
N GLU A 247 10.36 -21.97 -1.48
CA GLU A 247 11.64 -22.65 -1.37
C GLU A 247 12.63 -21.92 -0.44
N LEU A 248 12.59 -20.58 -0.37
CA LEU A 248 13.41 -19.81 0.57
C LEU A 248 12.93 -19.94 2.02
N ILE A 249 11.63 -20.14 2.23
CA ILE A 249 11.03 -20.37 3.55
C ILE A 249 11.31 -21.78 4.04
N GLU A 250 11.13 -22.80 3.19
CA GLU A 250 11.31 -24.22 3.55
C GLU A 250 12.76 -24.69 3.43
N GLY A 251 13.62 -23.95 2.73
CA GLY A 251 15.01 -24.32 2.45
C GLY A 251 15.22 -25.19 1.20
N GLY A 252 14.15 -25.47 0.46
CA GLY A 252 14.14 -26.19 -0.82
C GLY A 252 14.66 -27.64 -0.76
N LYS A 253 14.69 -28.32 -1.92
CA LYS A 253 15.14 -29.72 -2.04
C LYS A 253 16.60 -29.94 -1.63
N GLN A 254 17.42 -28.90 -1.69
CA GLN A 254 18.84 -28.93 -1.34
C GLN A 254 19.09 -28.73 0.17
N ARG A 255 18.03 -28.63 1.01
CA ARG A 255 18.11 -28.37 2.46
C ARG A 255 19.20 -27.35 2.79
N ARG A 256 18.93 -26.08 2.47
CA ARG A 256 19.78 -24.97 2.96
C ARG A 256 19.99 -25.13 4.46
N LYS A 257 21.22 -24.92 4.93
CA LYS A 257 21.56 -25.04 6.36
C LYS A 257 20.79 -24.05 7.26
N LYS A 258 20.24 -22.98 6.68
CA LYS A 258 19.47 -21.94 7.36
C LYS A 258 18.35 -21.46 6.43
N THR A 259 17.11 -21.51 6.90
CA THR A 259 15.94 -21.11 6.13
C THR A 259 15.34 -19.79 6.65
N LEU A 260 14.46 -19.15 5.87
CA LEU A 260 13.75 -17.97 6.38
C LEU A 260 12.82 -18.35 7.55
N HIS A 261 12.25 -19.57 7.53
CA HIS A 261 11.46 -20.09 8.65
C HIS A 261 12.24 -20.08 9.97
N ASP A 262 13.48 -20.57 9.94
CA ASP A 262 14.30 -20.65 11.16
C ASP A 262 14.71 -19.24 11.66
N LEU A 263 14.79 -18.25 10.75
CA LEU A 263 15.23 -16.87 11.06
C LEU A 263 14.16 -16.08 11.79
N LEU A 264 12.90 -16.36 11.46
CA LEU A 264 11.75 -15.65 11.96
C LEU A 264 11.47 -16.05 13.41
N SER A 265 11.28 -15.06 14.29
CA SER A 265 10.90 -15.28 15.68
C SER A 265 9.39 -15.53 15.86
N TRP A 266 8.82 -16.45 15.07
CA TRP A 266 7.40 -16.83 15.16
C TRP A 266 7.11 -17.75 16.35
N GLY A 267 8.09 -18.56 16.77
CA GLY A 267 7.98 -19.51 17.87
C GLY A 267 8.18 -18.92 19.27
N ASP A 268 8.59 -17.65 19.42
CA ASP A 268 8.91 -17.08 20.73
C ASP A 268 7.64 -16.91 21.60
N SER A 269 7.69 -17.37 22.86
CA SER A 269 6.62 -17.26 23.85
C SER A 269 6.26 -15.81 24.21
N ALA A 270 7.18 -14.87 24.03
CA ALA A 270 6.99 -13.46 24.37
C ALA A 270 6.31 -12.63 23.26
N GLY A 271 6.11 -13.19 22.07
CA GLY A 271 5.50 -12.48 20.94
C GLY A 271 3.97 -12.40 21.01
N PRO A 272 3.33 -11.31 20.53
CA PRO A 272 1.88 -11.21 20.43
C PRO A 272 1.31 -12.30 19.51
N ALA A 273 0.19 -12.93 19.89
CA ALA A 273 -0.42 -14.04 19.14
C ALA A 273 -0.77 -13.70 17.68
N MET A 274 -1.12 -12.45 17.42
CA MET A 274 -1.40 -11.89 16.09
C MET A 274 -0.24 -12.09 15.10
N HIS A 275 1.03 -12.08 15.56
CA HIS A 275 2.19 -12.37 14.72
C HIS A 275 2.14 -13.79 14.15
N ARG A 276 1.78 -14.76 15.00
CA ARG A 276 1.71 -16.18 14.63
C ARG A 276 0.56 -16.44 13.67
N GLY A 277 -0.58 -15.80 13.89
CA GLY A 277 -1.73 -15.84 12.97
C GLY A 277 -1.33 -15.42 11.55
N HIS A 278 -0.67 -14.27 11.41
CA HIS A 278 -0.20 -13.82 10.09
C HIS A 278 0.80 -14.77 9.43
N TYR A 279 1.67 -15.42 10.23
CA TYR A 279 2.59 -16.42 9.68
C TYR A 279 1.88 -17.68 9.21
N LEU A 280 0.88 -18.16 9.96
CA LEU A 280 0.01 -19.27 9.52
C LEU A 280 -0.73 -18.92 8.23
N CYS A 281 -1.33 -17.72 8.14
CA CYS A 281 -1.99 -17.25 6.91
C CYS A 281 -1.00 -17.16 5.73
N LEU A 282 0.24 -16.71 5.97
CA LEU A 282 1.28 -16.68 4.95
C LEU A 282 1.59 -18.09 4.41
N LEU A 283 1.78 -19.07 5.31
CA LEU A 283 2.04 -20.46 4.92
C LEU A 283 0.85 -21.09 4.19
N ALA A 284 -0.38 -20.78 4.60
CA ALA A 284 -1.60 -21.18 3.92
C ALA A 284 -1.67 -20.61 2.50
N LYS A 285 -1.46 -19.30 2.31
CA LYS A 285 -1.43 -18.66 0.97
C LYS A 285 -0.33 -19.21 0.06
N LEU A 286 0.83 -19.54 0.63
CA LEU A 286 1.94 -20.15 -0.11
C LEU A 286 1.77 -21.66 -0.33
N ARG A 287 0.73 -22.29 0.23
CA ARG A 287 0.43 -23.73 0.14
C ARG A 287 1.54 -24.64 0.68
N SER A 288 2.22 -24.21 1.75
CA SER A 288 3.28 -24.95 2.44
C SER A 288 2.70 -26.02 3.38
N LYS A 289 2.32 -27.20 2.87
CA LYS A 289 1.56 -28.20 3.65
C LYS A 289 2.29 -28.71 4.90
N ASP A 290 3.56 -29.08 4.73
CA ASP A 290 4.36 -29.70 5.79
C ASP A 290 4.67 -28.69 6.90
N LEU A 291 5.17 -27.51 6.53
CA LEU A 291 5.53 -26.46 7.49
C LEU A 291 4.30 -25.88 8.18
N LEU A 292 3.20 -25.70 7.44
CA LEU A 292 1.93 -25.26 8.01
C LEU A 292 1.45 -26.26 9.08
N SER A 293 1.53 -27.57 8.81
CA SER A 293 1.15 -28.61 9.76
C SER A 293 2.03 -28.60 11.01
N GLU A 294 3.33 -28.34 10.87
CA GLU A 294 4.25 -28.22 12.00
C GLU A 294 3.93 -26.99 12.86
N VAL A 295 3.85 -25.81 12.24
CA VAL A 295 3.56 -24.53 12.92
C VAL A 295 2.19 -24.56 13.56
N TRP A 296 1.20 -25.15 12.88
CA TRP A 296 -0.16 -25.35 13.38
C TRP A 296 -0.16 -26.15 14.68
N LYS A 297 0.51 -27.32 14.71
CA LYS A 297 0.60 -28.15 15.92
C LYS A 297 1.22 -27.38 17.08
N GLN A 298 2.27 -26.60 16.82
CA GLN A 298 2.90 -25.76 17.85
C GLN A 298 1.99 -24.64 18.34
N ALA A 299 1.21 -24.01 17.46
CA ALA A 299 0.23 -23.00 17.82
C ALA A 299 -0.90 -23.61 18.66
N MET A 300 -1.45 -24.75 18.23
CA MET A 300 -2.49 -25.51 18.94
C MET A 300 -2.06 -25.94 20.35
N TRP A 301 -0.82 -26.43 20.51
CA TRP A 301 -0.28 -26.81 21.82
C TRP A 301 -0.26 -25.68 22.86
N ARG A 302 -0.26 -24.42 22.42
CA ARG A 302 -0.25 -23.25 23.31
C ARG A 302 -1.65 -22.75 23.64
N LEU A 303 -2.67 -23.19 22.91
CA LEU A 303 -4.05 -22.89 23.24
C LEU A 303 -4.47 -23.78 24.41
N SER A 304 -5.09 -23.17 25.41
CA SER A 304 -5.86 -23.87 26.43
C SER A 304 -7.35 -23.63 26.19
N PRO A 305 -8.24 -24.53 26.67
CA PRO A 305 -9.68 -24.28 26.66
C PRO A 305 -10.09 -23.01 27.43
N SER A 306 -9.24 -22.54 28.36
CA SER A 306 -9.42 -21.30 29.12
C SER A 306 -8.77 -20.07 28.49
N THR A 307 -8.16 -20.20 27.32
CA THR A 307 -7.53 -19.09 26.60
C THR A 307 -8.59 -18.13 26.08
N SER A 308 -8.25 -16.85 26.03
CA SER A 308 -9.18 -15.82 25.59
C SER A 308 -9.62 -16.03 24.12
N PRO A 309 -10.87 -15.69 23.75
CA PRO A 309 -11.38 -15.90 22.39
C PRO A 309 -10.53 -15.23 21.30
N GLU A 310 -9.86 -14.13 21.59
CA GLU A 310 -9.01 -13.39 20.64
C GLU A 310 -7.84 -14.23 20.12
N MET A 311 -7.37 -15.19 20.92
CA MET A 311 -6.30 -16.09 20.52
C MET A 311 -6.76 -17.12 19.46
N TYR A 312 -8.05 -17.48 19.49
CA TYR A 312 -8.66 -18.38 18.51
C TYR A 312 -8.91 -17.68 17.17
N GLN A 313 -9.10 -16.34 17.17
CA GLN A 313 -9.31 -15.55 15.95
C GLN A 313 -8.17 -15.75 14.94
N CYS A 314 -6.92 -15.83 15.41
CA CYS A 314 -5.76 -16.10 14.56
C CYS A 314 -5.83 -17.46 13.85
N MET A 315 -6.42 -18.46 14.50
CA MET A 315 -6.61 -19.80 13.93
C MET A 315 -7.72 -19.79 12.90
N TYR A 316 -8.83 -19.10 13.18
CA TYR A 316 -9.93 -18.92 12.25
C TYR A 316 -9.49 -18.16 10.99
N SER A 317 -8.67 -17.11 11.11
CA SER A 317 -8.09 -16.42 9.95
C SER A 317 -7.27 -17.35 9.05
N CYS A 318 -6.51 -18.30 9.62
CA CYS A 318 -5.78 -19.31 8.85
C CYS A 318 -6.74 -20.27 8.11
N ILE A 319 -7.80 -20.72 8.78
CA ILE A 319 -8.82 -21.61 8.21
C ILE A 319 -9.58 -20.93 7.06
N VAL A 320 -9.96 -19.66 7.21
CA VAL A 320 -10.53 -18.85 6.13
C VAL A 320 -9.54 -18.74 4.96
N THR A 321 -8.29 -18.41 5.25
CA THR A 321 -7.24 -18.31 4.22
C THR A 321 -7.06 -19.61 3.43
N LEU A 322 -7.14 -20.77 4.09
CA LEU A 322 -7.09 -22.08 3.44
C LEU A 322 -8.31 -22.32 2.54
N THR A 323 -9.49 -21.94 3.03
CA THR A 323 -10.76 -22.04 2.29
C THR A 323 -10.70 -21.19 1.02
N GLU A 324 -10.30 -19.92 1.13
CA GLU A 324 -10.12 -19.00 -0.02
C GLU A 324 -9.03 -19.47 -1.00
N SER A 325 -7.99 -20.15 -0.49
CA SER A 325 -6.92 -20.70 -1.32
C SER A 325 -7.31 -22.01 -2.03
N GLY A 326 -8.50 -22.55 -1.74
CA GLY A 326 -9.07 -23.76 -2.32
C GLY A 326 -8.73 -25.07 -1.59
N ASP A 327 -8.04 -25.04 -0.45
CA ASP A 327 -7.72 -26.25 0.34
C ASP A 327 -8.75 -26.45 1.48
N VAL A 328 -10.01 -26.63 1.05
CA VAL A 328 -11.17 -26.74 1.96
C VAL A 328 -11.09 -27.97 2.86
N VAL A 329 -10.46 -29.05 2.39
CA VAL A 329 -10.28 -30.29 3.18
C VAL A 329 -9.35 -30.04 4.37
N GLN A 330 -8.20 -29.40 4.15
CA GLN A 330 -7.29 -29.06 5.24
C GLN A 330 -7.90 -28.03 6.19
N ALA A 331 -8.65 -27.06 5.66
CA ALA A 331 -9.39 -26.08 6.47
C ALA A 331 -10.40 -26.77 7.42
N MET A 332 -11.16 -27.75 6.91
CA MET A 332 -12.10 -28.55 7.68
C MET A 332 -11.38 -29.35 8.78
N ASP A 333 -10.27 -30.03 8.45
CA ASP A 333 -9.50 -30.81 9.42
C ASP A 333 -8.99 -29.93 10.56
N TYR A 334 -8.45 -28.74 10.23
CA TYR A 334 -7.97 -27.77 11.21
C TYR A 334 -9.09 -27.23 12.10
N LEU A 335 -10.24 -26.88 11.53
CA LEU A 335 -11.40 -26.47 12.32
C LEU A 335 -11.84 -27.59 13.28
N GLN A 336 -11.76 -28.85 12.84
CA GLN A 336 -12.09 -30.01 13.65
C GLN A 336 -11.09 -30.21 14.79
N GLU A 337 -9.81 -29.99 14.53
CA GLU A 337 -8.77 -30.01 15.56
C GLU A 337 -8.98 -28.92 16.60
N VAL A 338 -9.32 -27.70 16.19
CA VAL A 338 -9.67 -26.61 17.11
C VAL A 338 -10.82 -27.05 18.01
N SER A 339 -11.95 -27.46 17.42
CA SER A 339 -13.13 -27.89 18.18
C SER A 339 -12.80 -29.01 19.18
N LYS A 340 -12.08 -30.06 18.75
CA LYS A 340 -11.67 -31.17 19.63
C LYS A 340 -10.79 -30.69 20.79
N HIS A 341 -9.86 -29.78 20.53
CA HIS A 341 -8.93 -29.25 21.53
C HIS A 341 -9.63 -28.38 22.58
N SER A 342 -10.63 -27.60 22.17
CA SER A 342 -11.51 -26.81 23.06
C SER A 342 -12.76 -27.58 23.51
N GLN A 343 -12.64 -28.91 23.69
CA GLN A 343 -13.67 -29.77 24.28
C GLN A 343 -15.02 -29.79 23.52
N GLY A 344 -14.96 -29.75 22.18
CA GLY A 344 -16.12 -29.77 21.30
C GLY A 344 -16.79 -28.41 21.12
N MET A 345 -16.06 -27.31 21.35
CA MET A 345 -16.56 -25.94 21.19
C MET A 345 -15.65 -25.15 20.25
N LEU A 346 -16.15 -24.09 19.61
CA LEU A 346 -15.34 -23.12 18.86
C LEU A 346 -15.43 -21.75 19.54
N PRO A 347 -14.56 -21.44 20.52
CA PRO A 347 -14.65 -20.20 21.27
C PRO A 347 -14.53 -18.96 20.36
N GLY A 348 -15.48 -18.02 20.46
CA GLY A 348 -15.43 -16.74 19.77
C GLY A 348 -15.71 -16.78 18.27
N ILE A 349 -16.18 -17.92 17.74
CA ILE A 349 -16.48 -18.04 16.31
C ILE A 349 -17.65 -17.16 15.89
N SER A 350 -18.61 -16.91 16.79
CA SER A 350 -19.76 -16.04 16.50
C SER A 350 -19.39 -14.56 16.33
N GLU A 351 -18.27 -14.14 16.92
CA GLU A 351 -17.77 -12.77 16.89
C GLU A 351 -16.67 -12.59 15.84
N PHE A 352 -16.33 -13.64 15.10
CA PHE A 352 -15.29 -13.61 14.08
C PHE A 352 -15.80 -12.90 12.82
N LYS A 353 -15.07 -11.87 12.38
CA LYS A 353 -15.44 -11.02 11.24
C LYS A 353 -15.74 -11.80 9.96
N ASP A 354 -14.93 -12.83 9.66
CA ASP A 354 -15.01 -13.57 8.40
C ASP A 354 -15.76 -14.92 8.55
N VAL A 355 -16.66 -15.02 9.54
CA VAL A 355 -17.44 -16.25 9.77
C VAL A 355 -18.34 -16.61 8.60
N ASN A 356 -18.85 -15.61 7.87
CA ASN A 356 -19.71 -15.83 6.71
C ASN A 356 -19.00 -16.62 5.60
N THR A 357 -17.69 -16.37 5.38
CA THR A 357 -16.88 -17.14 4.44
C THR A 357 -16.83 -18.63 4.79
N LEU A 358 -16.89 -18.97 6.08
CA LEU A 358 -16.95 -20.37 6.52
C LEU A 358 -18.35 -20.97 6.40
N LEU A 359 -19.40 -20.17 6.59
CA LEU A 359 -20.81 -20.58 6.47
C LEU A 359 -21.22 -20.81 5.02
N GLU A 360 -20.72 -19.99 4.09
CA GLU A 360 -20.97 -20.10 2.65
C GLU A 360 -20.25 -21.30 2.01
N SER A 361 -19.23 -21.83 2.69
CA SER A 361 -18.55 -23.05 2.25
C SER A 361 -19.51 -24.25 2.26
N GLU A 362 -19.71 -24.87 1.10
CA GLU A 362 -20.56 -26.08 0.96
C GLU A 362 -20.12 -27.23 1.87
N VAL A 363 -18.83 -27.28 2.24
CA VAL A 363 -18.24 -28.34 3.05
C VAL A 363 -18.21 -27.96 4.54
N ILE A 364 -17.75 -26.75 4.86
CA ILE A 364 -17.54 -26.33 6.25
C ILE A 364 -18.85 -25.85 6.89
N GLY A 365 -19.69 -25.12 6.14
CA GLY A 365 -20.93 -24.54 6.63
C GLY A 365 -21.85 -25.55 7.34
N PRO A 366 -22.15 -26.72 6.74
CA PRO A 366 -22.98 -27.74 7.39
C PRO A 366 -22.38 -28.36 8.66
N LEU A 367 -21.04 -28.28 8.83
CA LEU A 367 -20.32 -28.87 9.95
C LEU A 367 -20.15 -27.89 11.12
N LEU A 368 -20.09 -26.59 10.82
CA LEU A 368 -19.80 -25.54 11.78
C LEU A 368 -20.78 -25.53 12.98
N PRO A 369 -22.12 -25.64 12.78
CA PRO A 369 -23.09 -25.80 13.87
C PRO A 369 -22.80 -26.96 14.82
N ARG A 370 -22.32 -28.09 14.27
CA ARG A 370 -22.04 -29.30 15.06
C ARG A 370 -20.77 -29.18 15.89
N MET A 371 -19.87 -28.28 15.50
CA MET A 371 -18.54 -28.14 16.07
C MET A 371 -18.40 -26.92 16.99
N ALA A 372 -19.25 -25.91 16.82
CA ALA A 372 -19.25 -24.69 17.63
C ALA A 372 -19.59 -24.94 19.10
N GLY A 373 -20.35 -26.00 19.39
CA GLY A 373 -20.92 -26.26 20.71
C GLY A 373 -22.19 -25.42 20.92
N GLU A 374 -23.07 -25.86 21.83
CA GLU A 374 -24.42 -25.32 21.98
C GLU A 374 -24.45 -23.79 22.20
N LYS A 375 -23.57 -23.28 23.08
CA LYS A 375 -23.52 -21.85 23.42
C LYS A 375 -23.10 -20.98 22.24
N GLU A 376 -22.00 -21.33 21.57
CA GLU A 376 -21.50 -20.54 20.44
C GLU A 376 -22.38 -20.73 19.20
N TYR A 377 -23.01 -21.90 19.04
CA TYR A 377 -24.02 -22.11 18.00
C TYR A 377 -25.24 -21.19 18.17
N LEU A 378 -25.76 -21.04 19.38
CA LEU A 378 -26.86 -20.10 19.64
C LEU A 378 -26.45 -18.66 19.34
N LYS A 379 -25.27 -18.24 19.78
CA LYS A 379 -24.72 -16.91 19.43
C LYS A 379 -24.51 -16.73 17.93
N LEU A 380 -24.07 -17.78 17.23
CA LEU A 380 -23.88 -17.75 15.79
C LEU A 380 -25.22 -17.57 15.08
N LEU A 381 -26.26 -18.30 15.50
CA LEU A 381 -27.62 -18.12 14.98
C LEU A 381 -28.12 -16.71 15.25
N GLU A 382 -27.91 -16.19 16.46
CA GLU A 382 -28.27 -14.81 16.82
C GLU A 382 -27.54 -13.80 15.94
N ALA A 383 -26.23 -13.95 15.74
CA ALA A 383 -25.46 -13.08 14.85
C ALA A 383 -25.95 -13.14 13.39
N GLN A 384 -26.29 -14.33 12.89
CA GLN A 384 -26.83 -14.49 11.53
C GLN A 384 -28.25 -13.93 11.40
N LEU A 385 -29.08 -14.08 12.43
CA LEU A 385 -30.42 -13.47 12.47
C LEU A 385 -30.31 -11.94 12.46
N ILE A 386 -29.42 -11.36 13.27
CA ILE A 386 -29.15 -9.92 13.26
C ILE A 386 -28.70 -9.45 11.88
N GLN A 387 -27.82 -10.20 11.20
CA GLN A 387 -27.41 -9.86 9.83
C GLN A 387 -28.57 -9.90 8.84
N ILE A 388 -29.45 -10.90 8.92
CA ILE A 388 -30.64 -11.01 8.06
C ILE A 388 -31.60 -9.85 8.35
N GLU A 389 -31.85 -9.55 9.63
CA GLU A 389 -32.70 -8.44 10.06
C GLU A 389 -32.15 -7.11 9.52
N HIS A 390 -30.85 -6.86 9.68
CA HIS A 390 -30.21 -5.65 9.15
C HIS A 390 -30.29 -5.55 7.62
N LYS A 391 -30.16 -6.67 6.90
CA LYS A 391 -30.36 -6.71 5.43
C LYS A 391 -31.82 -6.46 5.01
N LEU A 392 -32.76 -6.66 5.93
CA LEU A 392 -34.18 -6.34 5.74
C LEU A 392 -34.53 -4.94 6.30
N GLY A 393 -33.60 -4.25 6.96
CA GLY A 393 -33.85 -2.97 7.63
C GLY A 393 -34.65 -3.07 8.93
N LEU A 394 -34.60 -4.24 9.57
CA LEU A 394 -35.33 -4.56 10.79
C LEU A 394 -34.35 -4.73 11.97
N SER A 395 -34.88 -4.63 13.18
CA SER A 395 -34.17 -5.00 14.41
C SER A 395 -35.11 -5.68 15.41
N TRP A 396 -34.64 -6.72 16.09
CA TRP A 396 -35.36 -7.30 17.22
C TRP A 396 -35.19 -6.45 18.49
N ASP A 397 -36.29 -6.06 19.13
CA ASP A 397 -36.24 -5.43 20.45
C ASP A 397 -36.00 -6.49 21.53
N SER A 398 -35.03 -6.25 22.42
CA SER A 398 -34.74 -7.16 23.53
C SER A 398 -35.70 -6.98 24.72
N GLU A 399 -36.34 -5.81 24.83
CA GLU A 399 -37.28 -5.49 25.92
C GLU A 399 -38.72 -5.85 25.56
N GLY A 400 -39.10 -5.73 24.30
CA GLY A 400 -40.40 -6.12 23.75
C GLY A 400 -40.29 -7.30 22.77
N PRO A 401 -41.21 -8.28 22.76
CA PRO A 401 -41.13 -9.44 21.85
C PRO A 401 -41.59 -9.07 20.43
N PHE A 402 -41.00 -8.04 19.83
CA PHE A 402 -41.37 -7.53 18.53
C PHE A 402 -40.17 -7.00 17.71
N HIS A 403 -40.26 -7.14 16.39
CA HIS A 403 -39.43 -6.45 15.40
C HIS A 403 -39.81 -4.98 15.26
N THR A 404 -38.80 -4.13 15.17
CA THR A 404 -38.89 -2.69 14.93
C THR A 404 -38.15 -2.29 13.67
N ASN A 405 -38.42 -1.09 13.17
CA ASN A 405 -37.61 -0.48 12.10
C ASN A 405 -36.22 -0.15 12.69
N ILE A 406 -35.15 -0.54 12.00
CA ILE A 406 -33.78 -0.24 12.47
C ILE A 406 -33.49 1.27 12.52
N SER A 407 -34.16 2.07 11.68
CA SER A 407 -34.07 3.53 11.66
C SER A 407 -35.03 4.21 12.62
N ASP A 408 -36.10 3.53 13.06
CA ASP A 408 -37.06 4.04 14.04
C ASP A 408 -37.45 2.94 15.04
N PRO A 409 -36.75 2.83 16.19
CA PRO A 409 -37.03 1.85 17.22
C PRO A 409 -38.43 1.94 17.85
N HIS A 410 -39.17 3.05 17.62
CA HIS A 410 -40.54 3.21 18.10
C HIS A 410 -41.59 2.65 17.12
N SER A 411 -41.19 2.34 15.89
CA SER A 411 -42.07 1.75 14.87
C SER A 411 -42.06 0.23 14.98
N ILE A 412 -43.15 -0.33 15.53
CA ILE A 412 -43.33 -1.79 15.70
C ILE A 412 -43.90 -2.39 14.41
N ILE A 413 -43.21 -3.38 13.84
CA ILE A 413 -43.52 -3.96 12.52
C ILE A 413 -44.09 -5.38 12.63
N SER A 414 -44.05 -6.02 13.81
CA SER A 414 -44.37 -7.45 13.97
C SER A 414 -45.75 -7.90 13.50
N ASP A 415 -46.72 -7.00 13.42
CA ASP A 415 -48.09 -7.29 12.97
C ASP A 415 -48.33 -6.94 11.48
N LEU A 416 -47.31 -6.40 10.80
CA LEU A 416 -47.37 -6.04 9.38
C LEU A 416 -46.73 -7.16 8.53
N PRO A 417 -47.24 -7.41 7.32
CA PRO A 417 -46.57 -8.30 6.39
C PRO A 417 -45.20 -7.73 6.03
N LEU A 418 -44.19 -8.61 5.92
CA LEU A 418 -42.83 -8.21 5.54
C LEU A 418 -42.78 -7.51 4.18
N PHE A 419 -43.68 -7.85 3.27
CA PHE A 419 -43.82 -7.16 1.98
C PHE A 419 -45.29 -6.78 1.79
N ASN A 420 -45.53 -5.55 1.34
CA ASN A 420 -46.82 -5.13 0.84
C ASN A 420 -47.09 -5.76 -0.55
N ILE A 421 -48.29 -5.54 -1.11
CA ILE A 421 -48.67 -6.08 -2.43
C ILE A 421 -47.78 -5.53 -3.56
N ASP A 422 -47.20 -4.35 -3.34
CA ASP A 422 -46.34 -3.64 -4.28
C ASP A 422 -44.85 -4.06 -4.15
N GLY A 423 -44.51 -4.87 -3.14
CA GLY A 423 -43.16 -5.36 -2.88
C GLY A 423 -42.34 -4.53 -1.88
N ASP A 424 -42.90 -3.45 -1.32
CA ASP A 424 -42.19 -2.64 -0.32
C ASP A 424 -42.28 -3.26 1.08
N SER A 425 -41.25 -3.02 1.88
CA SER A 425 -41.17 -3.42 3.28
C SER A 425 -40.93 -2.21 4.16
N THR A 426 -41.51 -2.18 5.36
CA THR A 426 -41.17 -1.16 6.36
C THR A 426 -39.72 -1.38 6.81
N GLY A 427 -38.84 -0.39 6.58
CA GLY A 427 -37.41 -0.49 6.88
C GLY A 427 -36.53 -0.82 5.67
N TYR A 428 -37.11 -1.20 4.52
CA TYR A 428 -36.33 -1.45 3.30
C TYR A 428 -35.58 -0.22 2.81
N GLU A 429 -36.13 0.96 3.10
CA GLU A 429 -35.56 2.29 2.89
C GLU A 429 -34.43 2.64 3.87
N SER A 430 -34.08 1.76 4.81
CA SER A 430 -33.06 2.05 5.81
C SER A 430 -31.65 2.01 5.24
N VAL A 431 -30.90 3.08 5.45
CA VAL A 431 -29.45 3.18 5.19
C VAL A 431 -28.65 2.03 5.84
N ALA A 432 -29.13 1.44 6.94
CA ALA A 432 -28.45 0.33 7.59
C ALA A 432 -28.35 -0.91 6.67
N ARG A 433 -29.31 -1.10 5.76
CA ARG A 433 -29.28 -2.16 4.74
C ARG A 433 -28.14 -1.95 3.77
N LEU A 434 -27.97 -0.73 3.24
CA LEU A 434 -26.85 -0.36 2.38
C LEU A 434 -25.50 -0.62 3.06
N ILE A 435 -25.32 -0.14 4.30
CA ILE A 435 -24.07 -0.32 5.05
C ILE A 435 -23.78 -1.81 5.30
N THR A 436 -24.80 -2.58 5.64
CA THR A 436 -24.67 -4.02 5.91
C THR A 436 -24.26 -4.78 4.65
N GLU A 437 -24.84 -4.45 3.49
CA GLU A 437 -24.47 -5.10 2.23
C GLU A 437 -23.06 -4.69 1.77
N ILE A 438 -22.65 -3.43 1.95
CA ILE A 438 -21.26 -3.00 1.67
C ILE A 438 -20.26 -3.78 2.52
N ASN A 439 -20.53 -3.92 3.82
CA ASN A 439 -19.65 -4.66 4.72
C ASN A 439 -19.57 -6.16 4.41
N ALA A 440 -20.67 -6.75 3.92
CA ALA A 440 -20.72 -8.16 3.56
C ALA A 440 -20.09 -8.45 2.19
N SER A 441 -20.38 -7.62 1.19
CA SER A 441 -20.15 -7.91 -0.22
C SER A 441 -19.08 -7.02 -0.86
N GLY A 442 -18.63 -5.94 -0.22
CA GLY A 442 -17.75 -4.94 -0.83
C GLY A 442 -16.35 -5.46 -1.21
N CYS A 443 -15.88 -6.51 -0.56
CA CYS A 443 -14.62 -7.20 -0.92
C CYS A 443 -14.84 -8.45 -1.78
N SER A 444 -16.09 -8.72 -2.19
CA SER A 444 -16.43 -9.89 -3.00
C SER A 444 -15.73 -9.85 -4.36
N ARG A 445 -15.44 -11.05 -4.87
CA ARG A 445 -14.98 -11.28 -6.24
C ARG A 445 -16.14 -11.54 -7.19
N SER A 446 -17.37 -11.67 -6.70
CA SER A 446 -18.53 -11.90 -7.55
C SER A 446 -19.07 -10.59 -8.11
N ALA A 447 -19.20 -10.50 -9.43
CA ALA A 447 -19.84 -9.35 -10.07
C ALA A 447 -21.29 -9.16 -9.61
N THR A 448 -22.00 -10.25 -9.29
CA THR A 448 -23.38 -10.19 -8.81
C THR A 448 -23.49 -9.66 -7.39
N ASP A 449 -22.53 -9.96 -6.51
CA ASP A 449 -22.54 -9.43 -5.13
C ASP A 449 -22.24 -7.94 -5.11
N LEU A 450 -21.29 -7.48 -5.94
CA LEU A 450 -21.06 -6.04 -6.12
C LEU A 450 -22.24 -5.36 -6.81
N GLY A 451 -22.94 -6.06 -7.72
CA GLY A 451 -24.17 -5.59 -8.36
C GLY A 451 -25.27 -5.26 -7.35
N LYS A 452 -25.44 -6.07 -6.29
CA LYS A 452 -26.39 -5.77 -5.21
C LYS A 452 -26.09 -4.45 -4.51
N ILE A 453 -24.80 -4.12 -4.33
CA ILE A 453 -24.40 -2.82 -3.76
C ILE A 453 -24.77 -1.70 -4.73
N ALA A 454 -24.53 -1.87 -6.03
CA ALA A 454 -24.91 -0.89 -7.05
C ALA A 454 -26.42 -0.62 -7.09
N GLU A 455 -27.24 -1.67 -7.04
CA GLU A 455 -28.71 -1.56 -6.95
C GLU A 455 -29.15 -0.79 -5.70
N LEU A 456 -28.56 -1.10 -4.54
CA LEU A 456 -28.85 -0.37 -3.29
C LEU A 456 -28.42 1.11 -3.36
N LEU A 457 -27.34 1.43 -4.07
CA LEU A 457 -26.94 2.83 -4.24
C LEU A 457 -27.93 3.64 -5.08
N GLU A 458 -28.63 3.02 -6.03
CA GLU A 458 -29.73 3.66 -6.76
C GLU A 458 -30.96 3.84 -5.86
N GLU A 459 -31.30 2.84 -5.04
CA GLU A 459 -32.42 2.92 -4.08
C GLU A 459 -32.24 4.03 -3.04
N HIS A 460 -31.00 4.28 -2.61
CA HIS A 460 -30.64 5.27 -1.60
C HIS A 460 -30.17 6.62 -2.20
N GLU A 461 -30.40 6.88 -3.49
CA GLU A 461 -30.05 8.17 -4.08
C GLU A 461 -30.88 9.31 -3.44
N GLY A 462 -30.19 10.26 -2.83
CA GLY A 462 -30.80 11.40 -2.11
C GLY A 462 -30.71 11.30 -0.59
N ASP A 463 -30.31 10.15 -0.04
CA ASP A 463 -30.07 10.00 1.39
C ASP A 463 -28.82 10.78 1.84
N ILE A 464 -28.82 11.16 3.13
CA ILE A 464 -27.73 11.91 3.76
C ILE A 464 -27.20 11.09 4.94
N ILE A 465 -26.01 10.52 4.77
CA ILE A 465 -25.38 9.64 5.77
C ILE A 465 -24.26 10.41 6.48
N PRO A 466 -24.38 10.73 7.77
CA PRO A 466 -23.33 11.43 8.51
C PRO A 466 -22.04 10.61 8.59
N VAL A 467 -20.89 11.25 8.33
CA VAL A 467 -19.58 10.60 8.38
C VAL A 467 -18.58 11.41 9.19
N SER A 468 -17.58 10.73 9.75
CA SER A 468 -16.47 11.34 10.47
C SER A 468 -15.15 11.16 9.72
N LEU A 469 -14.31 12.20 9.74
CA LEU A 469 -12.97 12.20 9.14
C LEU A 469 -11.92 12.36 10.24
N PRO A 470 -10.82 11.59 10.24
CA PRO A 470 -9.79 11.67 11.27
C PRO A 470 -9.10 13.04 11.38
N SER A 471 -8.98 13.76 10.25
CA SER A 471 -8.25 15.03 10.18
C SER A 471 -9.05 16.25 10.68
N THR A 472 -10.34 16.09 10.95
CA THR A 472 -11.27 17.19 11.26
C THR A 472 -11.97 17.01 12.61
N GLU A 473 -11.54 16.05 13.43
CA GLU A 473 -12.02 15.89 14.80
C GLU A 473 -11.83 17.21 15.58
N GLY A 474 -12.95 17.82 15.99
CA GLY A 474 -12.97 19.09 16.71
C GLY A 474 -13.08 20.37 15.84
N GLN A 475 -13.31 20.27 14.53
CA GLN A 475 -13.63 21.43 13.68
C GLN A 475 -15.13 21.77 13.70
N ASP A 476 -15.45 23.02 13.32
CA ASP A 476 -16.82 23.55 13.17
C ASP A 476 -17.51 23.08 11.87
N GLU A 477 -17.05 21.99 11.27
CA GLU A 477 -17.62 21.41 10.04
C GLU A 477 -18.19 20.00 10.31
N GLU A 478 -19.28 19.70 9.62
CA GLU A 478 -19.90 18.37 9.55
C GLU A 478 -19.76 17.82 8.14
N TYR A 479 -19.58 16.50 8.04
CA TYR A 479 -19.44 15.81 6.77
C TYR A 479 -20.55 14.77 6.61
N ALA A 480 -21.03 14.61 5.38
CA ALA A 480 -21.98 13.57 5.04
C ALA A 480 -21.66 12.93 3.69
N TRP A 481 -21.90 11.63 3.62
CA TRP A 481 -21.90 10.84 2.39
C TRP A 481 -23.30 10.87 1.79
N PHE A 482 -23.35 11.17 0.51
CA PHE A 482 -24.53 11.11 -0.35
C PHE A 482 -24.36 9.87 -1.24
N PRO A 483 -25.09 8.77 -0.97
CA PRO A 483 -25.08 7.59 -1.81
C PRO A 483 -25.48 7.94 -3.22
N GLN A 484 -24.72 7.43 -4.19
CA GLN A 484 -25.02 7.60 -5.59
C GLN A 484 -24.34 6.50 -6.40
N TYR A 485 -25.12 5.79 -7.19
CA TYR A 485 -24.59 4.90 -8.21
C TYR A 485 -24.00 5.72 -9.35
N SER A 486 -22.74 5.45 -9.70
CA SER A 486 -22.03 6.19 -10.74
C SER A 486 -21.13 5.25 -11.54
N PRO A 487 -21.59 4.79 -12.71
CA PRO A 487 -20.76 4.05 -13.65
C PRO A 487 -19.56 4.87 -14.09
N VAL A 488 -18.40 4.22 -14.22
CA VAL A 488 -17.17 4.89 -14.65
C VAL A 488 -17.13 4.92 -16.17
N GLN A 489 -17.32 6.10 -16.75
CA GLN A 489 -17.08 6.33 -18.18
C GLN A 489 -15.67 6.87 -18.39
N CYS A 490 -14.74 6.01 -18.82
CA CYS A 490 -13.42 6.46 -19.25
C CYS A 490 -13.51 7.26 -20.56
N SER A 491 -12.78 8.38 -20.62
CA SER A 491 -12.63 9.20 -21.82
C SER A 491 -12.06 8.37 -22.99
N GLY A 492 -12.93 7.96 -23.91
CA GLY A 492 -12.57 7.14 -25.07
C GLY A 492 -13.57 6.02 -25.40
N ALA A 493 -14.43 5.63 -24.47
CA ALA A 493 -15.56 4.74 -24.78
C ALA A 493 -16.69 5.57 -25.41
N SER A 494 -17.10 5.24 -26.63
CA SER A 494 -18.33 5.80 -27.19
C SER A 494 -19.49 5.36 -26.31
N PRO A 495 -20.41 6.26 -25.90
CA PRO A 495 -21.63 5.84 -25.23
C PRO A 495 -22.35 4.89 -26.20
N SER A 496 -22.35 3.59 -25.90
CA SER A 496 -23.16 2.66 -26.66
C SER A 496 -24.60 3.09 -26.45
N ALA A 497 -25.27 3.42 -27.56
CA ALA A 497 -26.66 3.82 -27.56
C ALA A 497 -27.47 2.85 -26.72
N GLY A 498 -28.25 3.41 -25.77
CA GLY A 498 -29.04 2.68 -24.80
C GLY A 498 -29.72 1.47 -25.42
N LYS A 499 -29.35 0.30 -24.93
CA LYS A 499 -30.16 -0.90 -25.09
C LYS A 499 -30.82 -1.16 -23.75
N GLU A 500 -32.13 -0.96 -23.72
CA GLU A 500 -33.01 -1.51 -22.70
C GLU A 500 -32.80 -3.04 -22.66
N GLY A 501 -32.09 -3.47 -21.64
CA GLY A 501 -31.75 -4.84 -21.31
C GLY A 501 -30.72 -4.79 -20.19
N THR A 502 -30.88 -5.65 -19.18
CA THR A 502 -30.00 -5.76 -18.01
C THR A 502 -28.55 -5.83 -18.49
N GLU A 503 -27.82 -4.71 -18.43
CA GLU A 503 -26.41 -4.70 -18.79
C GLU A 503 -25.70 -5.68 -17.85
N SER A 504 -24.93 -6.59 -18.42
CA SER A 504 -24.12 -7.50 -17.62
C SER A 504 -23.18 -6.68 -16.73
N TRP A 505 -23.06 -7.04 -15.46
CA TRP A 505 -22.12 -6.39 -14.55
C TRP A 505 -20.69 -6.47 -15.10
N THR A 506 -20.14 -5.31 -15.43
CA THR A 506 -18.74 -5.11 -15.84
C THR A 506 -18.04 -4.22 -14.81
N PRO A 507 -16.69 -4.19 -14.78
CA PRO A 507 -15.97 -3.28 -13.89
C PRO A 507 -16.40 -1.81 -14.03
N SER A 508 -16.64 -1.33 -15.25
CA SER A 508 -17.08 0.05 -15.48
C SER A 508 -18.51 0.30 -14.99
N THR A 509 -19.46 -0.61 -15.25
CA THR A 509 -20.84 -0.47 -14.75
C THR A 509 -20.89 -0.53 -13.23
N LEU A 510 -20.07 -1.39 -12.61
CA LEU A 510 -19.96 -1.48 -11.14
C LEU A 510 -19.25 -0.27 -10.48
N GLY A 511 -18.77 0.69 -11.27
CA GLY A 511 -18.05 1.85 -10.73
C GLY A 511 -16.67 1.51 -10.15
N LEU A 512 -16.00 0.49 -10.70
CA LEU A 512 -14.68 0.04 -10.22
C LEU A 512 -13.56 0.91 -10.77
N VAL A 513 -12.77 1.45 -9.85
CA VAL A 513 -11.75 2.46 -10.12
C VAL A 513 -10.43 2.08 -9.46
N ARG A 514 -9.35 2.34 -10.19
CA ARG A 514 -7.98 2.17 -9.71
C ARG A 514 -7.31 3.54 -9.53
N VAL A 515 -6.80 3.79 -8.34
CA VAL A 515 -6.05 5.01 -8.00
C VAL A 515 -4.55 4.70 -7.92
N SER A 516 -3.70 5.40 -8.67
CA SER A 516 -2.25 5.10 -8.74
C SER A 516 -1.35 6.34 -8.81
N CYS A 517 -0.06 6.21 -8.47
CA CYS A 517 0.89 7.33 -8.47
C CYS A 517 1.62 7.58 -9.82
N ASP A 518 1.45 6.72 -10.83
CA ASP A 518 2.17 6.84 -12.11
C ASP A 518 1.25 6.63 -13.32
N ARG A 519 1.48 7.42 -14.37
CA ARG A 519 0.75 7.42 -15.66
C ARG A 519 1.06 6.19 -16.51
N SER A 520 2.18 5.51 -16.24
CA SER A 520 2.68 4.45 -17.11
C SER A 520 1.91 3.14 -17.03
N GLY A 521 0.88 3.05 -16.17
CA GLY A 521 0.24 1.77 -15.83
C GLY A 521 1.16 0.83 -15.04
N SER A 522 2.31 1.31 -14.56
CA SER A 522 3.23 0.59 -13.69
C SER A 522 3.82 1.55 -12.65
N PRO A 523 4.00 1.17 -11.37
CA PRO A 523 3.94 -0.19 -10.86
C PRO A 523 2.55 -0.52 -10.31
N LEU A 524 1.98 -1.63 -10.79
CA LEU A 524 0.88 -2.42 -10.18
C LEU A 524 1.14 -2.80 -8.71
N GLU A 525 2.21 -2.31 -8.09
CA GLU A 525 2.61 -2.67 -6.74
C GLU A 525 1.90 -1.85 -5.67
N ARG A 526 1.28 -0.70 -6.03
CA ARG A 526 0.79 0.31 -5.09
C ARG A 526 -0.38 1.15 -5.64
N SER A 527 -1.36 0.53 -6.27
CA SER A 527 -2.67 1.14 -6.54
C SER A 527 -3.66 0.89 -5.40
N ILE A 528 -4.70 1.71 -5.30
CA ILE A 528 -5.90 1.42 -4.50
C ILE A 528 -6.97 0.97 -5.48
N HIS A 529 -7.63 -0.15 -5.19
CA HIS A 529 -8.70 -0.72 -5.98
C HIS A 529 -10.01 -0.47 -5.24
N VAL A 530 -10.88 0.37 -5.80
CA VAL A 530 -12.09 0.81 -5.12
C VAL A 530 -13.35 0.63 -5.94
N MET A 531 -14.48 0.48 -5.24
CA MET A 531 -15.82 0.65 -5.80
C MET A 531 -16.35 2.02 -5.39
N GLN A 532 -16.80 2.83 -6.35
CA GLN A 532 -17.42 4.13 -6.06
C GLN A 532 -18.78 3.94 -5.38
N LEU A 533 -19.01 4.66 -4.28
CA LEU A 533 -20.23 4.57 -3.46
C LEU A 533 -21.02 5.90 -3.39
N GLY A 534 -20.47 7.00 -3.91
CA GLY A 534 -21.17 8.28 -3.96
C GLY A 534 -20.26 9.47 -3.72
N ARG A 535 -20.80 10.53 -3.10
CA ARG A 535 -20.11 11.83 -2.94
C ARG A 535 -20.02 12.25 -1.48
N LEU A 536 -18.97 13.01 -1.17
CA LEU A 536 -18.79 13.63 0.14
C LEU A 536 -19.19 15.12 0.07
N ALA A 537 -20.08 15.53 0.96
CA ALA A 537 -20.41 16.93 1.18
C ALA A 537 -20.03 17.38 2.59
N ARG A 538 -19.96 18.69 2.78
CA ARG A 538 -19.72 19.33 4.07
C ARG A 538 -20.71 20.45 4.33
N ARG A 539 -20.90 20.79 5.60
CA ARG A 539 -21.60 22.01 6.03
C ARG A 539 -20.98 22.56 7.30
N ALA A 540 -21.15 23.85 7.56
CA ALA A 540 -20.77 24.43 8.83
C ALA A 540 -21.74 23.98 9.94
N ARG A 541 -21.18 23.54 11.08
CA ARG A 541 -21.92 23.13 12.27
C ARG A 541 -22.63 24.33 12.87
N CYS A 542 -23.93 24.21 13.12
CA CYS A 542 -24.70 25.25 13.81
C CYS A 542 -24.29 25.29 15.30
N PRO A 543 -23.94 26.46 15.87
CA PRO A 543 -23.76 26.59 17.31
C PRO A 543 -25.09 26.28 18.01
N HIS A 544 -25.05 25.54 19.11
CA HIS A 544 -26.20 25.03 19.87
C HIS A 544 -27.24 26.09 20.32
N ASP A 545 -26.97 27.38 20.16
CA ASP A 545 -27.83 28.50 20.57
C ASP A 545 -28.60 29.17 19.40
N GLN A 546 -28.53 28.63 18.17
CA GLN A 546 -29.26 29.17 17.02
C GLN A 546 -30.48 28.34 16.60
N ASP A 547 -31.48 29.06 16.11
CA ASP A 547 -32.79 28.58 15.66
C ASP A 547 -32.63 27.52 14.54
N PRO A 548 -33.18 26.29 14.65
CA PRO A 548 -33.02 25.20 13.68
C PRO A 548 -33.62 25.48 12.29
N SER A 549 -34.15 26.69 12.03
CA SER A 549 -34.70 27.05 10.72
C SER A 549 -33.65 27.50 9.69
N TYR A 550 -32.38 27.63 10.09
CA TYR A 550 -31.26 27.95 9.20
C TYR A 550 -30.23 26.82 9.19
N ASP A 551 -30.61 25.66 8.64
CA ASP A 551 -29.62 24.65 8.30
C ASP A 551 -28.77 25.17 7.13
N ASN A 552 -27.45 25.25 7.34
CA ASN A 552 -26.51 25.58 6.26
C ASN A 552 -26.63 24.53 5.15
N PRO A 553 -26.67 24.94 3.86
CA PRO A 553 -26.76 23.99 2.76
C PRO A 553 -25.51 23.11 2.71
N TRP A 554 -25.69 21.86 2.27
CA TRP A 554 -24.57 20.96 1.99
C TRP A 554 -23.79 21.44 0.77
N GLU A 555 -22.48 21.55 0.92
CA GLU A 555 -21.54 21.89 -0.16
C GLU A 555 -20.73 20.65 -0.53
N GLU A 556 -20.71 20.29 -1.82
CA GLU A 556 -19.89 19.18 -2.29
C GLU A 556 -18.40 19.47 -2.08
N THR A 557 -17.67 18.49 -1.54
CA THR A 557 -16.23 18.63 -1.25
C THR A 557 -15.35 18.24 -2.44
N GLU A 558 -15.94 17.87 -3.58
CA GLU A 558 -15.25 17.31 -4.76
C GLU A 558 -14.53 15.96 -4.48
N HIS A 559 -14.91 15.26 -3.39
CA HIS A 559 -14.44 13.91 -3.10
C HIS A 559 -15.51 12.88 -3.42
N MET A 560 -15.11 11.78 -4.07
CA MET A 560 -15.92 10.57 -4.10
C MET A 560 -15.75 9.81 -2.79
N ILE A 561 -16.83 9.17 -2.32
CA ILE A 561 -16.77 8.14 -1.30
C ILE A 561 -16.66 6.80 -2.02
N ALA A 562 -15.73 5.95 -1.57
CA ALA A 562 -15.44 4.68 -2.21
C ALA A 562 -15.07 3.60 -1.19
N TRP A 563 -15.35 2.35 -1.53
CA TRP A 563 -14.97 1.18 -0.74
C TRP A 563 -13.65 0.60 -1.24
N ASP A 564 -12.64 0.53 -0.38
CA ASP A 564 -11.37 -0.15 -0.66
C ASP A 564 -11.59 -1.66 -0.66
N ARG A 565 -11.63 -2.25 -1.86
CA ARG A 565 -11.92 -3.68 -2.06
C ARG A 565 -10.81 -4.59 -1.54
N VAL A 566 -9.60 -4.06 -1.38
CA VAL A 566 -8.43 -4.82 -0.89
C VAL A 566 -8.48 -4.93 0.63
N TYR A 567 -8.82 -3.84 1.32
CA TYR A 567 -8.71 -3.77 2.78
C TYR A 567 -10.06 -3.73 3.51
N GLY A 568 -11.17 -3.59 2.80
CA GLY A 568 -12.51 -3.56 3.37
C GLY A 568 -12.74 -2.36 4.28
N GLN A 569 -12.51 -1.16 3.75
CA GLN A 569 -12.62 0.10 4.48
C GLN A 569 -13.15 1.21 3.59
N LEU A 570 -13.89 2.15 4.19
CA LEU A 570 -14.43 3.32 3.51
C LEU A 570 -13.38 4.42 3.39
N ILE A 571 -13.23 4.98 2.20
CA ILE A 571 -12.28 6.06 1.92
C ILE A 571 -12.94 7.20 1.13
N ALA A 572 -12.39 8.40 1.26
CA ALA A 572 -12.70 9.55 0.42
C ALA A 572 -11.52 9.81 -0.52
N VAL A 573 -11.80 9.99 -1.82
CA VAL A 573 -10.80 10.26 -2.87
C VAL A 573 -11.19 11.54 -3.60
N TYR A 574 -10.29 12.52 -3.67
CA TYR A 574 -10.53 13.77 -4.42
C TYR A 574 -10.57 13.52 -5.93
N VAL A 575 -11.65 13.92 -6.60
CA VAL A 575 -11.84 13.67 -8.04
C VAL A 575 -11.87 14.95 -8.87
N GLY A 576 -11.86 16.12 -8.22
CA GLY A 576 -12.06 17.40 -8.87
C GLY A 576 -13.54 17.77 -9.02
N PRO A 577 -13.85 18.87 -9.71
CA PRO A 577 -15.20 19.39 -9.82
C PRO A 577 -16.17 18.37 -10.42
N SER A 578 -17.34 18.26 -9.81
CA SER A 578 -18.33 17.20 -9.97
C SER A 578 -19.11 17.20 -11.30
N ASP A 579 -19.01 18.27 -12.10
CA ASP A 579 -19.77 18.47 -13.34
C ASP A 579 -19.07 17.90 -14.60
N GLY A 580 -18.06 17.04 -14.45
CA GLY A 580 -17.29 16.50 -15.56
C GLY A 580 -16.83 15.04 -15.37
N PRO A 581 -16.38 14.37 -16.45
CA PRO A 581 -15.77 13.04 -16.34
C PRO A 581 -14.55 13.12 -15.42
N ILE A 582 -14.35 12.08 -14.61
CA ILE A 582 -13.21 12.02 -13.67
C ILE A 582 -11.91 12.30 -14.44
N GLU A 583 -11.19 13.34 -14.00
CA GLU A 583 -9.91 13.66 -14.61
C GLU A 583 -8.93 12.51 -14.35
N SER A 584 -8.40 11.94 -15.43
CA SER A 584 -7.41 10.85 -15.33
C SER A 584 -6.16 11.20 -14.52
N ARG A 585 -5.89 12.48 -14.28
CA ARG A 585 -4.73 12.97 -13.52
C ARG A 585 -5.16 14.09 -12.58
N ILE A 586 -5.07 13.81 -11.29
CA ILE A 586 -5.48 14.71 -10.21
C ILE A 586 -4.26 15.34 -9.54
N GLU A 587 -4.30 16.65 -9.31
CA GLU A 587 -3.33 17.35 -8.46
C GLU A 587 -3.67 17.19 -6.98
N SER A 588 -2.94 16.32 -6.26
CA SER A 588 -3.20 16.02 -4.84
C SER A 588 -3.16 17.25 -3.93
N ARG A 589 -2.37 18.27 -4.28
CA ARG A 589 -2.26 19.52 -3.50
C ARG A 589 -3.44 20.46 -3.71
N ALA A 590 -4.16 20.33 -4.82
CA ALA A 590 -5.35 21.13 -5.08
C ALA A 590 -6.48 20.74 -4.11
N ALA A 591 -6.57 19.46 -3.71
CA ALA A 591 -7.56 18.95 -2.77
C ALA A 591 -7.54 19.74 -1.45
N ARG A 592 -6.43 19.67 -0.68
CA ARG A 592 -6.34 20.34 0.63
C ARG A 592 -6.52 21.86 0.55
N ALA A 593 -6.12 22.48 -0.56
CA ALA A 593 -6.30 23.92 -0.75
C ALA A 593 -7.77 24.33 -0.97
N ARG A 594 -8.62 23.43 -1.48
CA ARG A 594 -10.02 23.70 -1.83
C ARG A 594 -11.01 23.15 -0.81
N SER A 595 -10.79 21.95 -0.32
CA SER A 595 -11.75 21.21 0.51
C SER A 595 -11.38 21.12 1.98
N SER A 596 -10.20 21.64 2.40
CA SER A 596 -9.59 21.41 3.72
C SER A 596 -9.35 19.95 4.13
N ILE A 597 -9.72 18.99 3.27
CA ILE A 597 -9.56 17.54 3.45
C ILE A 597 -8.30 17.06 2.73
N GLU A 598 -7.69 15.96 3.20
CA GLU A 598 -6.59 15.32 2.48
C GLU A 598 -7.06 14.70 1.16
N ALA A 599 -6.20 14.64 0.15
CA ALA A 599 -6.62 14.17 -1.18
C ALA A 599 -7.14 12.73 -1.18
N ILE A 600 -6.66 11.90 -0.25
CA ILE A 600 -7.25 10.59 0.06
C ILE A 600 -7.21 10.42 1.58
N THR A 601 -8.35 10.10 2.19
CA THR A 601 -8.46 9.86 3.64
C THR A 601 -9.41 8.70 3.93
N THR A 602 -9.23 8.03 5.07
CA THR A 602 -10.22 7.09 5.60
C THR A 602 -11.44 7.85 6.11
N VAL A 603 -12.61 7.22 5.99
CA VAL A 603 -13.91 7.73 6.45
C VAL A 603 -14.47 6.70 7.43
N SER A 604 -15.05 7.15 8.54
CA SER A 604 -15.73 6.28 9.49
C SER A 604 -17.19 6.67 9.63
N LEU A 605 -18.08 5.69 9.70
CA LEU A 605 -19.47 5.91 10.03
C LEU A 605 -19.61 6.14 11.54
N HIS A 606 -20.65 6.86 11.96
CA HIS A 606 -20.87 7.09 13.39
C HIS A 606 -21.14 5.75 14.12
N GLY A 607 -20.34 5.47 15.15
CA GLY A 607 -20.43 4.22 15.93
C GLY A 607 -19.39 3.16 15.56
N ASP A 608 -18.65 3.33 14.46
CA ASP A 608 -17.58 2.41 14.09
C ASP A 608 -16.35 2.56 14.99
N THR A 609 -15.73 1.42 15.32
CA THR A 609 -14.39 1.40 15.91
C THR A 609 -13.35 1.79 14.85
N ALA A 610 -12.39 2.65 15.23
CA ALA A 610 -11.39 3.17 14.30
C ALA A 610 -10.70 2.05 13.50
N PRO A 611 -10.51 2.23 12.18
CA PRO A 611 -9.99 1.18 11.30
C PRO A 611 -8.60 0.71 11.77
N THR A 612 -8.43 -0.61 11.83
CA THR A 612 -7.21 -1.22 12.35
C THR A 612 -6.07 -1.11 11.34
N SER A 613 -5.17 -0.15 11.56
CA SER A 613 -3.73 -0.25 11.29
C SER A 613 -3.21 -0.32 9.84
N GLN A 614 -3.82 0.35 8.86
CA GLN A 614 -3.19 0.50 7.54
C GLN A 614 -3.34 1.85 6.82
N GLY A 615 -3.51 2.92 7.60
CA GLY A 615 -3.47 4.32 7.12
C GLY A 615 -2.19 4.69 6.35
N ASP A 616 -1.16 3.84 6.32
CA ASP A 616 0.11 4.06 5.62
C ASP A 616 -0.03 4.10 4.08
N LEU A 617 -0.85 3.25 3.44
CA LEU A 617 -0.97 3.26 1.96
C LEU A 617 -1.85 4.43 1.48
N ILE A 618 -2.97 4.67 2.18
CA ILE A 618 -3.89 5.79 1.92
C ILE A 618 -3.17 7.12 2.08
N SER A 619 -2.52 7.33 3.24
CA SER A 619 -1.72 8.54 3.47
C SER A 619 -0.55 8.65 2.49
N PHE A 620 -0.01 7.53 2.02
CA PHE A 620 1.05 7.54 1.03
C PHE A 620 0.56 7.99 -0.36
N ILE A 621 -0.59 7.56 -0.86
CA ILE A 621 -1.03 8.05 -2.19
C ILE A 621 -1.58 9.47 -2.08
N GLY A 622 -2.38 9.75 -1.03
CA GLY A 622 -3.04 11.04 -0.80
C GLY A 622 -2.11 12.20 -0.45
N ASN A 623 -1.07 11.98 0.37
CA ASN A 623 -0.19 13.07 0.85
C ASN A 623 1.20 13.11 0.22
N ALA A 624 1.58 12.09 -0.56
CA ALA A 624 2.98 11.88 -0.92
C ALA A 624 3.30 12.20 -2.38
N SER A 625 2.33 12.03 -3.29
CA SER A 625 2.45 12.35 -4.71
C SER A 625 2.15 13.85 -4.97
N MET A 626 2.69 14.45 -6.04
CA MET A 626 2.17 15.75 -6.53
C MET A 626 0.91 15.56 -7.38
N HIS A 627 0.78 14.38 -7.99
CA HIS A 627 -0.36 13.98 -8.79
C HIS A 627 -0.57 12.48 -8.58
N TYR A 628 -1.82 12.04 -8.65
CA TYR A 628 -2.18 10.65 -8.84
C TYR A 628 -3.12 10.53 -10.04
N TYR A 629 -3.32 9.29 -10.47
CA TYR A 629 -4.11 8.94 -11.64
C TYR A 629 -5.29 8.10 -11.21
N ILE A 630 -6.44 8.38 -11.80
CA ILE A 630 -7.68 7.63 -11.59
C ILE A 630 -8.04 7.02 -12.94
N GLU A 631 -8.13 5.69 -12.98
CA GLU A 631 -8.41 4.91 -14.18
C GLU A 631 -9.46 3.84 -13.85
N GLU A 632 -10.15 3.32 -14.86
CA GLU A 632 -10.99 2.13 -14.68
C GLU A 632 -10.16 0.95 -14.17
N ASP A 633 -10.68 0.24 -13.17
CA ASP A 633 -10.01 -0.94 -12.63
C ASP A 633 -10.29 -2.16 -13.54
N PRO A 634 -9.27 -2.76 -14.18
CA PRO A 634 -9.47 -3.98 -14.96
C PRO A 634 -10.01 -5.14 -14.11
N SER A 635 -9.88 -5.08 -12.78
CA SER A 635 -10.45 -6.02 -11.80
C SER A 635 -10.29 -7.50 -12.21
N PRO A 636 -9.05 -7.98 -12.43
CA PRO A 636 -8.79 -9.36 -12.86
C PRO A 636 -9.21 -10.40 -11.81
N ASP A 637 -9.49 -9.97 -10.59
CA ASP A 637 -10.03 -10.79 -9.51
C ASP A 637 -11.52 -11.11 -9.67
N LEU A 638 -12.25 -10.36 -10.51
CA LEU A 638 -13.70 -10.44 -10.64
C LEU A 638 -14.13 -11.68 -11.43
N MET A 639 -15.06 -12.44 -10.86
CA MET A 639 -15.76 -13.57 -11.47
C MET A 639 -17.09 -13.05 -12.03
N LEU A 640 -17.21 -13.10 -13.36
CA LEU A 640 -18.38 -12.66 -14.13
C LEU A 640 -19.46 -13.74 -14.24
#